data_AF-A0A9D8V5M4-F1
#
_entry.id   AF-A0A9D8V5M4-F1
#
_cell.length_a   1.000
_cell.length_b   1.000
_cell.length_c   1.000
_cell.angle_alpha   90.00
_cell.angle_beta   90.00
_cell.angle_gamma   90.00
#
_symmetry.space_group_name_H-M   'P 1'
#
loop_
_entity.id
_entity.type
_entity.pdbx_description
1 polymer ?
#
loop_
_entity_poly.entity_id
_entity_poly.type
_entity_poly.pdbx_seq_one_letter_code
_entity_poly.pdbx_strand_id
1 'polypeptide(L)'
;MEVKESIGQLAEKIGVPVGRLLLLLEEAGLYQRSAEEVITEDEKKTLLAFLKGSHAEDEGSHRKIALKPPASSTLKTDKSTDRRSTVEVEGRKKRNYVRRNTFDGEDVAQLSTEKSPRSAVRKTYDEETIPDGRHIGCVEWYGGSDSTKGRGNRFGFLDSVENGSVFVHESGLICSPLDMLEGRWVTFRIETTEKGLSAIDVDIAERDSDFSTILALLKNKNIPIKTRMRACFNVPLELEQPLIPMLRETFAEYDRVSSPLISDFPDAWYELDRESGIYNMLPDQVRGHRFNRQYPDIKRSIEILSNPERHIQREIDIYTSMSPQDKQLALSWAGSDSDYDKAKMLSARAAELVVAQHFSDLGMSVLDIAVHQVSGESDHWKSHDLLIDSAIPVDIKNARRTINSRTFVEYTIKRFKNDSLGRNVVIVGALSPNLTLDELERSSPWRGNRITVLGSTDRDSVQSLEQEYSQGELTVDFGDSHRWPIWIFNNDLESFPNQRNAIAKFSDCVNQVNPEDWNDCQINVIPAFLITGEEIPQSVRVGLLEWQSWYLDKIIEKSRCDELTLPWLYLFTFHHFLEAITNIRSADSKQYAPDGYLELLFYSKSNEQRPASLIDPLGVIKQLVEILTTLWDHRYSAQLLSIRDFSFKGEGLLRGRAPNGKRVTVLAYCGGFIEGKGKCGHSPLILGLHKTCSNCQMLICNKCGHCSDRCQQEKKGFILVKHM
;
A
#
# COMPACT_ATOMS: atom_id res chain seq x y z
N MET A 1 35.24 -40.92 -10.13
CA MET A 1 33.91 -41.29 -9.59
C MET A 1 33.51 -40.18 -8.64
N GLU A 2 32.60 -39.30 -9.04
CA GLU A 2 31.98 -38.36 -8.10
C GLU A 2 31.15 -39.17 -7.10
N VAL A 3 31.41 -38.95 -5.81
CA VAL A 3 30.64 -39.57 -4.74
C VAL A 3 29.28 -38.87 -4.71
N LYS A 4 28.23 -39.57 -5.15
CA LYS A 4 26.85 -39.08 -5.07
C LYS A 4 26.40 -39.16 -3.60
N GLU A 5 26.23 -38.00 -2.96
CA GLU A 5 25.74 -37.86 -1.59
C GLU A 5 24.25 -37.45 -1.65
N SER A 6 23.37 -38.14 -0.93
CA SER A 6 21.95 -37.75 -0.85
C SER A 6 21.72 -36.63 0.16
N ILE A 7 20.61 -35.91 0.05
CA ILE A 7 20.23 -34.85 1.01
C ILE A 7 20.14 -35.42 2.43
N GLY A 8 19.56 -36.61 2.60
CA GLY A 8 19.49 -37.28 3.91
C GLY A 8 20.87 -37.55 4.50
N GLN A 9 21.83 -38.00 3.67
CA GLN A 9 23.22 -38.23 4.11
C GLN A 9 23.94 -36.93 4.46
N LEU A 10 23.70 -35.86 3.69
CA LEU A 10 24.27 -34.55 3.99
C LEU A 10 23.72 -34.00 5.32
N ALA A 11 22.41 -34.13 5.56
CA ALA A 11 21.74 -33.70 6.79
C ALA A 11 22.31 -34.39 8.03
N GLU A 12 22.52 -35.70 7.95
CA GLU A 12 23.12 -36.50 9.03
C GLU A 12 24.56 -36.07 9.29
N LYS A 13 25.34 -35.84 8.24
CA LYS A 13 26.75 -35.42 8.32
C LYS A 13 26.94 -34.05 8.97
N ILE A 14 26.02 -33.11 8.75
CA ILE A 14 26.05 -31.77 9.35
C ILE A 14 25.23 -31.64 10.65
N GLY A 15 24.58 -32.73 11.09
CA GLY A 15 23.83 -32.77 12.35
C GLY A 15 22.53 -31.96 12.35
N VAL A 16 21.89 -31.79 11.18
CA VAL A 16 20.64 -31.03 11.02
C VAL A 16 19.51 -32.00 10.65
N PRO A 17 18.28 -31.87 11.20
CA PRO A 17 17.15 -32.70 10.77
C PRO A 17 16.89 -32.56 9.26
N VAL A 18 16.63 -33.67 8.57
CA VAL A 18 16.44 -33.71 7.11
C VAL A 18 15.39 -32.69 6.64
N GLY A 19 14.26 -32.59 7.35
CA GLY A 19 13.21 -31.60 7.03
C GLY A 19 13.68 -30.15 7.16
N ARG A 20 14.63 -29.85 8.06
CA ARG A 20 15.20 -28.50 8.20
C ARG A 20 16.18 -28.21 7.08
N LEU A 21 16.96 -29.20 6.63
CA LEU A 21 17.84 -29.02 5.46
C LEU A 21 17.05 -28.81 4.18
N LEU A 22 15.94 -29.54 3.98
CA LEU A 22 15.04 -29.35 2.84
C LEU A 22 14.45 -27.93 2.79
N LEU A 23 14.03 -27.39 3.94
CA LEU A 23 13.57 -26.01 4.04
C LEU A 23 14.68 -24.99 3.70
N LEU A 24 15.91 -25.20 4.19
CA LEU A 24 17.02 -24.29 3.89
C LEU A 24 17.43 -24.34 2.40
N LEU A 25 17.31 -25.51 1.76
CA LEU A 25 17.51 -25.65 0.31
C LEU A 25 16.41 -24.90 -0.45
N GLU A 26 15.16 -25.03 -0.02
CA GLU A 26 14.02 -24.29 -0.60
C GLU A 26 14.18 -22.77 -0.44
N GLU A 27 14.53 -22.30 0.75
CA GLU A 27 14.82 -20.88 1.04
C GLU A 27 16.00 -20.36 0.20
N ALA A 28 16.98 -21.21 -0.12
CA ALA A 28 18.10 -20.89 -1.01
C ALA A 28 17.76 -20.95 -2.51
N GLY A 29 16.49 -21.17 -2.88
CA GLY A 29 16.02 -21.28 -4.27
C GLY A 29 16.35 -22.63 -4.95
N LEU A 30 16.72 -23.65 -4.17
CA LEU A 30 17.04 -25.00 -4.64
C LEU A 30 15.87 -25.94 -4.35
N TYR A 31 14.93 -26.02 -5.29
CA TYR A 31 13.70 -26.81 -5.15
C TYR A 31 13.94 -28.32 -5.35
N GLN A 32 14.36 -29.03 -4.30
CA GLN A 32 14.52 -30.50 -4.31
C GLN A 32 13.30 -31.23 -3.73
N ARG A 33 13.04 -32.46 -4.21
CA ARG A 33 11.73 -33.13 -4.03
C ARG A 33 11.71 -34.27 -3.01
N SER A 34 12.83 -34.66 -2.39
CA SER A 34 12.83 -35.67 -1.33
C SER A 34 14.18 -35.82 -0.62
N ALA A 35 14.23 -36.56 0.49
CA ALA A 35 15.47 -36.84 1.23
C ALA A 35 16.43 -37.78 0.49
N GLU A 36 15.91 -38.53 -0.48
CA GLU A 36 16.63 -39.55 -1.26
C GLU A 36 17.32 -38.97 -2.50
N GLU A 37 17.07 -37.70 -2.83
CA GLU A 37 17.65 -37.04 -4.00
C GLU A 37 19.13 -36.67 -3.76
N VAL A 38 19.93 -36.71 -4.84
CA VAL A 38 21.38 -36.46 -4.80
C VAL A 38 21.63 -34.98 -4.90
N ILE A 39 22.38 -34.43 -3.95
CA ILE A 39 22.76 -33.01 -3.96
C ILE A 39 24.09 -32.81 -4.69
N THR A 40 24.10 -31.91 -5.67
CA THR A 40 25.30 -31.58 -6.45
C THR A 40 26.23 -30.61 -5.69
N GLU A 41 27.51 -30.57 -6.07
CA GLU A 41 28.48 -29.67 -5.42
C GLU A 41 28.16 -28.18 -5.65
N ASP A 42 27.53 -27.83 -6.76
CA ASP A 42 27.13 -26.44 -7.02
C ASP A 42 25.90 -26.03 -6.19
N GLU A 43 24.95 -26.94 -5.97
CA GLU A 43 23.84 -26.73 -5.02
C GLU A 43 24.35 -26.56 -3.59
N LYS A 44 25.35 -27.34 -3.17
CA LYS A 44 25.99 -27.15 -1.86
C LYS A 44 26.63 -25.77 -1.72
N LYS A 45 27.29 -25.26 -2.77
CA LYS A 45 27.87 -23.91 -2.76
C LYS A 45 26.80 -22.82 -2.65
N THR A 46 25.70 -22.96 -3.38
CA THR A 46 24.57 -22.02 -3.34
C THR A 46 23.91 -21.99 -1.95
N LEU A 47 23.65 -23.16 -1.36
CA LEU A 47 23.17 -23.27 0.02
C LEU A 47 24.13 -22.59 1.02
N LEU A 48 25.44 -22.79 0.83
CA LEU A 48 26.47 -22.24 1.71
C LEU A 48 26.64 -20.72 1.55
N ALA A 49 26.40 -20.18 0.35
CA ALA A 49 26.34 -18.74 0.10
C ALA A 49 25.10 -18.11 0.75
N PHE A 50 23.94 -18.75 0.62
CA PHE A 50 22.70 -18.33 1.28
C PHE A 50 22.87 -18.25 2.80
N LEU A 51 23.35 -19.32 3.43
CA LEU A 51 23.58 -19.36 4.89
C LEU A 51 24.59 -18.30 5.39
N LYS A 52 25.54 -17.87 4.55
CA LYS A 52 26.48 -16.79 4.87
C LYS A 52 25.86 -15.40 4.67
N GLY A 53 25.00 -15.25 3.66
CA GLY A 53 24.27 -14.00 3.40
C GLY A 53 23.26 -13.66 4.50
N SER A 54 22.53 -14.65 5.01
CA SER A 54 21.56 -14.46 6.11
C SER A 54 22.19 -14.00 7.43
N HIS A 55 23.51 -14.13 7.59
CA HIS A 55 24.24 -13.63 8.76
C HIS A 55 24.59 -12.14 8.69
N ALA A 56 24.46 -11.49 7.52
CA ALA A 56 24.81 -10.07 7.34
C ALA A 56 23.61 -9.12 7.51
N GLU A 57 22.37 -9.61 7.39
CA GLU A 57 21.17 -8.75 7.38
C GLU A 57 20.29 -8.84 8.65
N ASP A 58 20.68 -9.64 9.66
CA ASP A 58 19.82 -9.88 10.82
C ASP A 58 20.56 -9.82 12.18
N GLU A 59 21.27 -8.71 12.46
CA GLU A 59 21.62 -8.34 13.84
C GLU A 59 20.47 -7.57 14.51
N GLY A 60 19.30 -8.21 14.58
CA GLY A 60 18.05 -7.56 14.97
C GLY A 60 17.15 -8.31 15.97
N SER A 61 17.22 -9.63 16.18
CA SER A 61 16.56 -10.28 17.33
C SER A 61 16.95 -11.76 17.57
N HIS A 62 17.48 -12.01 18.78
CA HIS A 62 17.54 -13.25 19.58
C HIS A 62 18.12 -14.61 19.06
N ARG A 63 19.08 -15.08 19.89
CA ARG A 63 19.66 -16.44 20.13
C ARG A 63 20.83 -16.89 19.25
N LYS A 64 22.02 -16.43 19.68
CA LYS A 64 23.37 -16.91 19.35
C LYS A 64 23.49 -18.44 19.47
N ILE A 65 23.90 -19.11 18.38
CA ILE A 65 24.52 -20.45 18.42
C ILE A 65 25.99 -20.25 18.08
N ALA A 66 26.87 -20.30 19.07
CA ALA A 66 28.31 -20.21 18.88
C ALA A 66 28.88 -21.61 18.61
N LEU A 67 29.42 -21.82 17.42
CA LEU A 67 30.27 -22.98 17.11
C LEU A 67 31.68 -22.70 17.66
N LYS A 68 32.11 -23.50 18.66
CA LYS A 68 33.50 -23.49 19.15
C LYS A 68 34.39 -24.28 18.19
N PRO A 69 35.49 -23.72 17.68
CA PRO A 69 36.62 -24.52 17.21
C PRO A 69 37.39 -25.12 18.42
N PRO A 70 37.86 -26.38 18.37
CA PRO A 70 38.72 -26.95 19.41
C PRO A 70 40.14 -26.36 19.32
N ALA A 71 40.71 -26.09 20.50
CA ALA A 71 41.95 -25.35 20.72
C ALA A 71 43.24 -26.16 20.47
N SER A 72 44.31 -25.46 20.06
CA SER A 72 45.65 -25.49 20.69
C SER A 72 46.44 -24.29 20.13
N SER A 73 47.13 -23.46 20.90
CA SER A 73 48.37 -23.80 21.58
C SER A 73 48.70 -22.78 22.68
N THR A 74 49.22 -23.31 23.78
CA THR A 74 49.81 -22.59 24.91
C THR A 74 51.16 -21.97 24.56
N LEU A 75 51.43 -20.76 25.07
CA LEU A 75 52.73 -20.37 25.63
C LEU A 75 52.52 -19.27 26.69
N LYS A 76 53.29 -19.40 27.77
CA LYS A 76 53.08 -18.81 29.09
C LYS A 76 53.91 -17.54 29.30
N THR A 77 53.30 -16.60 30.04
CA THR A 77 53.83 -15.77 31.15
C THR A 77 55.18 -15.04 31.00
N ASP A 78 55.18 -13.73 31.29
CA ASP A 78 55.60 -13.29 32.63
C ASP A 78 55.14 -11.85 33.02
N LYS A 79 55.23 -11.63 34.33
CA LYS A 79 54.60 -10.65 35.24
C LYS A 79 54.89 -9.15 35.00
N SER A 80 53.96 -8.28 35.42
CA SER A 80 54.12 -7.44 36.64
C SER A 80 52.98 -6.40 36.82
N THR A 81 52.42 -6.36 38.06
CA THR A 81 51.93 -5.21 38.88
C THR A 81 51.41 -3.92 38.20
N ASP A 82 50.36 -3.21 38.60
CA ASP A 82 49.53 -3.11 39.81
C ASP A 82 48.38 -2.11 39.50
N ARG A 83 47.36 -2.07 40.37
CA ARG A 83 46.29 -1.05 40.54
C ARG A 83 45.00 -1.14 39.71
N ARG A 84 43.96 -1.57 40.45
CA ARG A 84 42.52 -1.45 40.17
C ARG A 84 42.04 0.00 40.33
N SER A 85 41.22 0.47 39.39
CA SER A 85 40.13 1.42 39.65
C SER A 85 39.10 1.37 38.52
N THR A 86 37.91 0.86 38.84
CA THR A 86 36.69 0.90 38.04
C THR A 86 36.11 2.31 38.03
N VAL A 87 35.70 2.81 36.86
CA VAL A 87 34.92 4.05 36.72
C VAL A 87 33.80 3.81 35.71
N GLU A 88 32.55 3.82 36.21
CA GLU A 88 31.32 3.90 35.43
C GLU A 88 31.02 5.37 35.10
N VAL A 89 30.60 5.66 33.87
CA VAL A 89 30.08 6.98 33.47
C VAL A 89 28.82 6.80 32.63
N GLU A 90 27.66 7.06 33.24
CA GLU A 90 26.37 7.27 32.56
C GLU A 90 26.27 8.71 32.03
N GLY A 91 25.99 8.87 30.73
CA GLY A 91 25.72 10.16 30.11
C GLY A 91 24.23 10.47 30.02
N ARG A 92 23.74 11.45 30.81
CA ARG A 92 22.42 12.08 30.65
C ARG A 92 22.51 13.34 29.79
N LYS A 93 21.82 13.36 28.64
CA LYS A 93 21.62 14.55 27.78
C LYS A 93 20.53 15.46 28.36
N LYS A 94 20.82 16.76 28.54
CA LYS A 94 19.81 17.80 28.83
C LYS A 94 19.56 18.67 27.59
N ARG A 95 18.27 18.82 27.25
CA ARG A 95 17.71 19.77 26.28
C ARG A 95 17.75 21.18 26.89
N ASN A 96 18.14 22.19 26.12
CA ASN A 96 17.99 23.60 26.51
C ASN A 96 16.96 24.31 25.64
N TYR A 97 16.06 24.98 26.36
CA TYR A 97 14.95 25.81 25.92
C TYR A 97 15.41 27.26 25.97
N VAL A 98 15.19 28.04 24.92
CA VAL A 98 15.56 29.45 24.85
C VAL A 98 14.37 30.31 25.28
N ARG A 99 14.55 31.11 26.34
CA ARG A 99 13.69 32.25 26.67
C ARG A 99 14.46 33.56 26.48
N ARG A 100 13.71 34.50 25.94
CA ARG A 100 14.02 35.88 25.55
C ARG A 100 13.79 36.83 26.74
N ASN A 101 14.55 37.93 26.76
CA ASN A 101 14.41 39.23 27.47
C ASN A 101 15.78 39.63 28.04
N THR A 102 16.21 40.88 28.17
CA THR A 102 15.76 42.25 27.88
C THR A 102 17.01 43.11 28.12
N PHE A 103 17.17 44.23 27.41
CA PHE A 103 18.26 45.18 27.63
C PHE A 103 17.99 46.06 28.86
N ASP A 104 19.04 46.33 29.64
CA ASP A 104 19.24 47.57 30.41
C ASP A 104 20.76 47.89 30.38
N GLY A 105 21.10 49.15 30.09
CA GLY A 105 22.47 49.71 30.05
C GLY A 105 23.03 49.99 31.46
N GLU A 106 24.23 50.54 31.68
CA GLU A 106 25.19 51.27 30.85
C GLU A 106 26.61 51.02 31.40
N ASP A 107 27.60 51.37 30.57
CA ASP A 107 28.81 52.13 30.90
C ASP A 107 30.24 51.52 30.89
N VAL A 108 31.00 52.11 29.95
CA VAL A 108 32.44 52.41 29.81
C VAL A 108 33.49 51.33 29.56
N ALA A 109 33.93 51.32 28.29
CA ALA A 109 35.29 51.22 27.75
C ALA A 109 36.43 50.68 28.64
N GLN A 110 37.08 49.61 28.18
CA GLN A 110 38.52 49.62 27.87
C GLN A 110 38.95 48.36 27.10
N LEU A 111 40.08 48.51 26.42
CA LEU A 111 40.64 47.73 25.32
C LEU A 111 40.75 46.21 25.53
N SER A 112 40.43 45.51 24.44
CA SER A 112 41.12 44.34 23.86
C SER A 112 42.23 43.68 24.69
N THR A 113 42.05 42.40 25.03
CA THR A 113 42.69 41.25 24.36
C THR A 113 42.28 39.94 25.07
N GLU A 114 42.31 38.84 24.30
CA GLU A 114 42.20 37.42 24.70
C GLU A 114 40.87 36.67 24.42
N LYS A 115 40.75 36.33 23.11
CA LYS A 115 40.51 35.01 22.50
C LYS A 115 39.33 34.13 22.94
N SER A 116 38.53 33.73 21.95
CA SER A 116 38.24 32.30 21.72
C SER A 116 38.00 32.04 20.21
N PRO A 117 38.42 30.87 19.67
CA PRO A 117 38.92 30.75 18.30
C PRO A 117 37.84 30.29 17.32
N ARG A 118 37.69 31.01 16.21
CA ARG A 118 37.03 30.48 15.00
C ARG A 118 37.89 30.53 13.73
N SER A 119 39.18 30.87 13.85
CA SER A 119 40.13 30.79 12.75
C SER A 119 40.80 29.41 12.68
N ALA A 120 40.10 28.39 12.18
CA ALA A 120 40.77 27.15 11.79
C ALA A 120 39.94 26.25 10.87
N VAL A 121 39.50 26.73 9.71
CA VAL A 121 39.46 25.91 8.47
C VAL A 121 39.67 26.83 7.26
N ARG A 122 40.87 27.40 7.11
CA ARG A 122 41.36 27.80 5.78
C ARG A 122 42.12 26.60 5.22
N LYS A 123 41.40 25.69 4.56
CA LYS A 123 42.04 24.72 3.67
C LYS A 123 42.23 25.37 2.31
N THR A 124 43.41 25.16 1.77
CA THR A 124 43.86 25.52 0.41
C THR A 124 42.82 25.06 -0.61
N TYR A 125 42.27 26.02 -1.35
CA TYR A 125 41.52 25.74 -2.57
C TYR A 125 42.50 25.78 -3.74
N ASP A 126 42.40 24.82 -4.64
CA ASP A 126 43.08 24.87 -5.93
C ASP A 126 42.48 26.02 -6.74
N GLU A 127 43.36 26.92 -7.20
CA GLU A 127 43.07 28.10 -8.00
C GLU A 127 42.45 27.72 -9.35
N GLU A 128 41.14 27.91 -9.48
CA GLU A 128 40.50 28.22 -10.77
C GLU A 128 39.56 29.41 -10.51
N THR A 129 40.10 30.62 -10.65
CA THR A 129 39.37 31.89 -10.65
C THR A 129 38.16 31.80 -11.57
N ILE A 130 36.98 32.18 -11.05
CA ILE A 130 35.77 32.38 -11.85
C ILE A 130 36.13 33.38 -12.96
N PRO A 131 36.08 33.01 -14.26
CA PRO A 131 36.20 33.95 -15.35
C PRO A 131 35.17 35.09 -15.18
N ASP A 132 35.52 36.30 -15.63
CA ASP A 132 34.71 37.54 -15.56
C ASP A 132 34.77 38.37 -14.25
N GLY A 133 35.65 38.02 -13.30
CA GLY A 133 35.92 38.86 -12.12
C GLY A 133 34.80 38.83 -11.06
N ARG A 134 33.96 37.79 -11.10
CA ARG A 134 33.01 37.45 -10.04
C ARG A 134 33.69 36.68 -8.92
N HIS A 135 33.20 36.88 -7.72
CA HIS A 135 33.63 36.23 -6.49
C HIS A 135 32.42 35.63 -5.77
N ILE A 136 32.67 34.59 -4.99
CA ILE A 136 31.69 33.94 -4.12
C ILE A 136 32.03 34.29 -2.66
N GLY A 137 31.01 34.57 -1.86
CA GLY A 137 31.16 34.77 -0.42
C GLY A 137 29.86 34.53 0.33
N CYS A 138 29.89 34.73 1.65
CA CYS A 138 28.71 34.69 2.48
C CYS A 138 28.50 36.02 3.20
N VAL A 139 27.24 36.37 3.45
CA VAL A 139 26.88 37.59 4.18
C VAL A 139 27.35 37.46 5.63
N GLU A 140 28.32 38.27 6.04
CA GLU A 140 28.76 38.35 7.43
C GLU A 140 27.70 39.08 8.26
N TRP A 141 27.22 40.22 7.75
CA TRP A 141 26.04 40.93 8.22
C TRP A 141 25.65 42.02 7.21
N TYR A 142 24.38 42.42 7.21
CA TYR A 142 23.90 43.53 6.40
C TYR A 142 22.84 44.34 7.16
N GLY A 143 22.98 45.67 7.15
CA GLY A 143 22.06 46.58 7.82
C GLY A 143 22.40 46.85 9.29
N GLY A 144 21.37 46.97 10.13
CA GLY A 144 21.48 47.41 11.53
C GLY A 144 21.10 48.89 11.73
N SER A 145 20.83 49.30 12.96
CA SER A 145 20.43 50.67 13.31
C SER A 145 21.58 51.41 13.99
N ASP A 146 21.99 52.54 13.41
CA ASP A 146 22.90 53.46 14.09
C ASP A 146 22.16 54.14 15.26
N SER A 147 22.54 53.77 16.48
CA SER A 147 21.98 54.30 17.73
C SER A 147 22.03 55.84 17.85
N THR A 148 22.87 56.51 17.05
CA THR A 148 23.03 57.96 17.07
C THR A 148 22.27 58.74 15.99
N LYS A 149 21.77 58.08 14.92
CA LYS A 149 21.17 58.77 13.75
C LYS A 149 19.78 58.30 13.34
N GLY A 150 19.22 57.27 13.97
CA GLY A 150 17.84 56.81 13.76
C GLY A 150 17.52 56.32 12.33
N ARG A 151 18.51 56.22 11.45
CA ARG A 151 18.39 55.61 10.11
C ARG A 151 19.11 54.26 10.12
N GLY A 152 18.48 53.25 9.52
CA GLY A 152 19.10 51.96 9.27
C GLY A 152 20.30 52.10 8.34
N ASN A 153 21.38 51.39 8.66
CA ASN A 153 22.52 51.25 7.79
C ASN A 153 22.08 50.58 6.49
N ARG A 154 22.58 51.10 5.37
CA ARG A 154 22.28 50.61 4.02
C ARG A 154 23.54 49.96 3.43
N PHE A 155 24.30 49.31 4.29
CA PHE A 155 25.57 48.67 3.98
C PHE A 155 25.80 47.47 4.90
N GLY A 156 26.77 46.64 4.55
CA GLY A 156 27.17 45.44 5.29
C GLY A 156 28.55 44.96 4.89
N PHE A 157 28.87 43.74 5.30
CA PHE A 157 30.11 43.06 4.93
C PHE A 157 29.85 41.62 4.48
N LEU A 158 30.65 41.17 3.52
CA LEU A 158 30.64 39.82 2.96
C LEU A 158 31.96 39.14 3.28
N ASP A 159 31.93 37.92 3.81
CA ASP A 159 33.12 37.08 3.92
C ASP A 159 33.37 36.38 2.58
N SER A 160 34.28 36.97 1.80
CA SER A 160 34.75 36.42 0.53
C SER A 160 35.64 35.21 0.79
N VAL A 161 35.41 34.15 0.01
CA VAL A 161 36.26 32.95 0.05
C VAL A 161 37.74 33.29 -0.24
N GLU A 162 38.00 34.30 -1.07
CA GLU A 162 39.33 34.68 -1.54
C GLU A 162 39.89 35.91 -0.81
N ASN A 163 39.06 36.92 -0.53
CA ASN A 163 39.50 38.25 -0.12
C ASN A 163 39.21 38.60 1.36
N GLY A 164 38.58 37.70 2.11
CA GLY A 164 38.11 37.99 3.49
C GLY A 164 36.94 38.97 3.50
N SER A 165 36.85 39.84 4.52
CA SER A 165 35.70 40.73 4.68
C SER A 165 35.71 41.87 3.65
N VAL A 166 34.68 41.92 2.79
CA VAL A 166 34.49 42.89 1.71
C VAL A 166 33.28 43.77 2.01
N PHE A 167 33.42 45.08 1.87
CA PHE A 167 32.34 46.04 2.14
C PHE A 167 31.26 45.97 1.04
N VAL A 168 29.97 46.05 1.40
CA VAL A 168 28.86 46.13 0.43
C VAL A 168 27.93 47.28 0.80
N HIS A 169 27.51 48.08 -0.18
CA HIS A 169 26.50 49.12 -0.02
C HIS A 169 25.21 48.74 -0.77
N GLU A 170 24.06 49.25 -0.35
CA GLU A 170 22.74 48.99 -0.94
C GLU A 170 22.71 49.27 -2.45
N SER A 171 23.41 50.29 -2.91
CA SER A 171 23.51 50.62 -4.34
C SER A 171 24.27 49.58 -5.18
N GLY A 172 25.01 48.67 -4.53
CA GLY A 172 25.69 47.56 -5.17
C GLY A 172 24.87 46.27 -5.18
N LEU A 173 23.67 46.25 -4.59
CA LEU A 173 22.80 45.08 -4.57
C LEU A 173 21.96 45.00 -5.85
N ILE A 174 21.94 43.82 -6.46
CA ILE A 174 20.95 43.40 -7.44
C ILE A 174 19.74 42.78 -6.72
N CYS A 175 19.99 42.01 -5.66
CA CYS A 175 18.94 41.41 -4.84
C CYS A 175 18.24 42.41 -3.92
N SER A 176 17.09 42.00 -3.36
CA SER A 176 16.44 42.79 -2.30
C SER A 176 17.34 42.87 -1.06
N PRO A 177 17.44 44.04 -0.38
CA PRO A 177 18.12 44.15 0.91
C PRO A 177 17.62 43.15 1.96
N LEU A 178 16.37 42.69 1.86
CA LEU A 178 15.78 41.68 2.74
C LEU A 178 16.35 40.27 2.53
N ASP A 179 16.92 40.00 1.35
CA ASP A 179 17.54 38.70 1.05
C ASP A 179 18.94 38.55 1.68
N MET A 180 19.56 39.66 2.13
CA MET A 180 20.91 39.75 2.71
C MET A 180 20.96 39.28 4.18
N LEU A 181 20.46 38.07 4.43
CA LEU A 181 20.48 37.45 5.76
C LEU A 181 21.89 36.93 6.10
N GLU A 182 22.30 37.05 7.37
CA GLU A 182 23.57 36.50 7.86
C GLU A 182 23.72 35.01 7.49
N GLY A 183 24.89 34.65 6.95
CA GLY A 183 25.21 33.30 6.47
C GLY A 183 24.67 32.96 5.07
N ARG A 184 23.92 33.85 4.42
CA ARG A 184 23.46 33.66 3.03
C ARG A 184 24.64 33.74 2.07
N TRP A 185 24.72 32.82 1.11
CA TRP A 185 25.74 32.86 0.06
C TRP A 185 25.33 33.80 -1.08
N VAL A 186 26.30 34.59 -1.55
CA VAL A 186 26.13 35.61 -2.58
C VAL A 186 27.26 35.55 -3.60
N THR A 187 26.97 36.01 -4.81
CA THR A 187 27.94 36.25 -5.88
C THR A 187 28.05 37.75 -6.09
N PHE A 188 29.26 38.24 -6.37
CA PHE A 188 29.51 39.69 -6.50
C PHE A 188 30.79 39.96 -7.28
N ARG A 189 30.96 41.18 -7.80
CA ARG A 189 32.24 41.67 -8.34
C ARG A 189 32.91 42.58 -7.32
N ILE A 190 34.22 42.71 -7.37
CA ILE A 190 34.99 43.58 -6.48
C ILE A 190 35.50 44.79 -7.25
N GLU A 191 35.27 45.98 -6.68
CA GLU A 191 35.86 47.23 -7.13
C GLU A 191 36.77 47.80 -6.03
N THR A 192 37.92 48.35 -6.42
CA THR A 192 38.82 49.04 -5.49
C THR A 192 38.39 50.49 -5.34
N THR A 193 37.98 50.86 -4.13
CA THR A 193 37.62 52.24 -3.80
C THR A 193 38.67 52.87 -2.89
N GLU A 194 38.58 54.20 -2.66
CA GLU A 194 39.42 54.91 -1.70
C GLU A 194 39.33 54.35 -0.26
N LYS A 195 38.26 53.60 0.05
CA LYS A 195 37.99 53.00 1.37
C LYS A 195 38.30 51.50 1.44
N GLY A 196 38.88 50.93 0.38
CA GLY A 196 39.18 49.51 0.26
C GLY A 196 38.30 48.78 -0.75
N LEU A 197 38.23 47.45 -0.63
CA LEU A 197 37.48 46.58 -1.52
C LEU A 197 35.97 46.73 -1.28
N SER A 198 35.22 47.05 -2.33
CA SER A 198 33.76 47.15 -2.31
C SER A 198 33.15 46.12 -3.24
N ALA A 199 32.15 45.39 -2.75
CA ALA A 199 31.33 44.48 -3.54
C ALA A 199 30.26 45.27 -4.31
N ILE A 200 30.14 44.96 -5.60
CA ILE A 200 29.12 45.47 -6.51
C ILE A 200 28.47 44.30 -7.25
N ASP A 201 27.33 44.54 -7.89
CA ASP A 201 26.51 43.51 -8.55
C ASP A 201 26.23 42.30 -7.65
N VAL A 202 25.91 42.56 -6.39
CA VAL A 202 25.69 41.51 -5.39
C VAL A 202 24.32 40.90 -5.58
N ASP A 203 24.27 39.60 -5.86
CA ASP A 203 23.05 38.81 -5.92
C ASP A 203 23.19 37.51 -5.12
N ILE A 204 22.07 36.83 -4.88
CA ILE A 204 22.02 35.55 -4.18
C ILE A 204 22.66 34.48 -5.07
N ALA A 205 23.63 33.73 -4.53
CA ALA A 205 24.36 32.72 -5.29
C ALA A 205 23.45 31.65 -5.92
N GLU A 206 22.32 31.35 -5.26
CA GLU A 206 21.29 30.42 -5.74
C GLU A 206 20.49 30.93 -6.95
N ARG A 207 20.62 32.21 -7.33
CA ARG A 207 19.94 32.85 -8.48
C ARG A 207 20.89 33.14 -9.65
N ASP A 208 22.18 32.88 -9.46
CA ASP A 208 23.19 33.15 -10.47
C ASP A 208 23.05 32.18 -11.65
N SER A 209 23.04 32.70 -12.88
CA SER A 209 22.91 31.95 -14.13
C SER A 209 24.22 31.82 -14.92
N ASP A 210 25.32 32.41 -14.44
CA ASP A 210 26.62 32.30 -15.09
C ASP A 210 27.22 30.90 -14.90
N PHE A 211 27.55 30.24 -16.02
CA PHE A 211 28.04 28.87 -16.03
C PHE A 211 29.29 28.67 -15.17
N SER A 212 30.23 29.61 -15.24
CA SER A 212 31.51 29.46 -14.53
C SER A 212 31.34 29.68 -13.03
N THR A 213 30.45 30.59 -12.66
CA THR A 213 30.06 30.83 -11.27
C THR A 213 29.37 29.61 -10.69
N ILE A 214 28.44 29.00 -11.42
CA ILE A 214 27.79 27.74 -10.99
C ILE A 214 28.80 26.60 -10.85
N LEU A 215 29.75 26.48 -11.78
CA LEU A 215 30.82 25.48 -11.71
C LEU A 215 31.66 25.64 -10.43
N ALA A 216 32.03 26.88 -10.09
CA ALA A 216 32.78 27.18 -8.88
C ALA A 216 31.96 26.92 -7.60
N LEU A 217 30.67 27.27 -7.60
CA LEU A 217 29.75 26.94 -6.51
C LEU A 217 29.70 25.42 -6.28
N LEU A 218 29.57 24.63 -7.36
CA LEU A 218 29.48 23.18 -7.29
C LEU A 218 30.77 22.50 -6.80
N LYS A 219 31.93 22.98 -7.23
CA LYS A 219 33.24 22.48 -6.79
C LYS A 219 33.51 22.77 -5.31
N ASN A 220 32.95 23.84 -4.76
CA ASN A 220 33.24 24.28 -3.39
C ASN A 220 32.42 23.53 -2.33
N LYS A 221 32.97 22.42 -1.80
CA LYS A 221 32.33 21.59 -0.77
C LYS A 221 32.07 22.29 0.57
N ASN A 222 32.63 23.47 0.83
CA ASN A 222 32.34 24.25 2.03
C ASN A 222 31.01 25.03 1.92
N ILE A 223 30.49 25.19 0.71
CA ILE A 223 29.16 25.74 0.49
C ILE A 223 28.12 24.67 0.88
N PRO A 224 27.09 25.03 1.67
CA PRO A 224 26.02 24.12 2.05
C PRO A 224 25.44 23.41 0.83
N ILE A 225 25.21 22.10 0.95
CA ILE A 225 24.73 21.26 -0.15
C ILE A 225 23.42 21.80 -0.76
N LYS A 226 22.53 22.38 0.05
CA LYS A 226 21.29 23.02 -0.44
C LYS A 226 21.56 24.22 -1.34
N THR A 227 22.56 25.04 -1.03
CA THR A 227 22.93 26.20 -1.85
C THR A 227 23.61 25.75 -3.14
N ARG A 228 24.50 24.75 -3.08
CA ARG A 228 25.11 24.16 -4.29
C ARG A 228 24.06 23.54 -5.20
N MET A 229 23.18 22.71 -4.63
CA MET A 229 22.07 22.09 -5.34
C MET A 229 21.13 23.15 -5.93
N ARG A 230 20.87 24.25 -5.20
CA ARG A 230 20.06 25.35 -5.74
C ARG A 230 20.72 26.10 -6.88
N ALA A 231 22.03 26.32 -6.81
CA ALA A 231 22.79 26.94 -7.89
C ALA A 231 22.82 26.09 -9.17
N CYS A 232 22.77 24.75 -9.04
CA CYS A 232 22.60 23.87 -10.21
C CYS A 232 21.38 24.24 -11.05
N PHE A 233 20.35 24.83 -10.43
CA PHE A 233 19.07 25.02 -11.09
C PHE A 233 19.01 26.18 -12.09
N ASN A 234 20.07 26.99 -12.21
CA ASN A 234 20.14 28.08 -13.19
C ASN A 234 21.14 27.80 -14.33
N VAL A 235 21.61 26.56 -14.45
CA VAL A 235 22.50 26.16 -15.55
C VAL A 235 21.75 26.30 -16.88
N PRO A 236 22.30 27.04 -17.86
CA PRO A 236 21.73 27.07 -19.21
C PRO A 236 21.70 25.66 -19.83
N LEU A 237 20.56 25.29 -20.43
CA LEU A 237 20.31 23.97 -21.05
C LEU A 237 21.39 23.58 -22.07
N GLU A 238 21.98 24.56 -22.77
CA GLU A 238 23.03 24.36 -23.77
C GLU A 238 24.36 23.90 -23.15
N LEU A 239 24.53 24.06 -21.83
CA LEU A 239 25.77 23.81 -21.09
C LEU A 239 25.63 22.67 -20.08
N GLU A 240 24.58 21.86 -20.18
CA GLU A 240 24.33 20.75 -19.25
C GLU A 240 25.39 19.65 -19.31
N GLN A 241 25.81 19.25 -20.53
CA GLN A 241 26.64 18.06 -20.74
C GLN A 241 27.97 18.08 -19.96
N PRO A 242 28.75 19.19 -19.93
CA PRO A 242 29.95 19.28 -19.12
C PRO A 242 29.70 19.20 -17.60
N LEU A 243 28.50 19.55 -17.14
CA LEU A 243 28.16 19.62 -15.72
C LEU A 243 27.59 18.32 -15.15
N ILE A 244 27.07 17.43 -16.01
CA ILE A 244 26.46 16.15 -15.60
C ILE A 244 27.29 15.38 -14.55
N PRO A 245 28.62 15.20 -14.67
CA PRO A 245 29.39 14.46 -13.66
C PRO A 245 29.36 15.13 -12.27
N MET A 246 29.48 16.45 -12.23
CA MET A 246 29.45 17.22 -10.98
C MET A 246 28.06 17.30 -10.38
N LEU A 247 27.04 17.47 -11.22
CA LEU A 247 25.65 17.40 -10.81
C LEU A 247 25.35 16.03 -10.19
N ARG A 248 25.86 14.95 -10.77
CA ARG A 248 25.64 13.58 -10.28
C ARG A 248 26.27 13.38 -8.91
N GLU A 249 27.49 13.89 -8.71
CA GLU A 249 28.13 13.87 -7.40
C GLU A 249 27.32 14.68 -6.37
N THR A 250 26.84 15.87 -6.77
CA THR A 250 26.07 16.78 -5.90
C THR A 250 24.72 16.19 -5.51
N PHE A 251 23.95 15.62 -6.45
CA PHE A 251 22.70 14.92 -6.15
C PHE A 251 22.93 13.70 -5.26
N ALA A 252 23.96 12.89 -5.55
CA ALA A 252 24.31 11.73 -4.72
C ALA A 252 24.78 12.12 -3.30
N GLU A 253 25.43 13.28 -3.14
CA GLU A 253 25.76 13.84 -1.83
C GLU A 253 24.50 14.34 -1.11
N TYR A 254 23.62 15.03 -1.83
CA TYR A 254 22.37 15.54 -1.30
C TYR A 254 21.48 14.43 -0.75
N ASP A 255 21.25 13.37 -1.52
CA ASP A 255 20.44 12.22 -1.12
C ASP A 255 21.01 11.47 0.11
N ARG A 256 22.33 11.56 0.33
CA ARG A 256 23.00 10.97 1.50
C ARG A 256 22.83 11.80 2.78
N VAL A 257 22.68 13.12 2.66
CA VAL A 257 22.72 14.06 3.81
C VAL A 257 21.34 14.64 4.12
N SER A 258 20.42 14.64 3.15
CA SER A 258 19.08 15.20 3.25
C SER A 258 18.09 14.37 2.46
N SER A 259 16.82 14.38 2.87
CA SER A 259 15.74 13.94 1.99
C SER A 259 15.32 15.10 1.08
N PRO A 260 15.10 14.88 -0.22
CA PRO A 260 14.59 15.91 -1.12
C PRO A 260 13.22 16.39 -0.67
N LEU A 261 13.08 17.71 -0.50
CA LEU A 261 11.79 18.36 -0.37
C LEU A 261 11.47 19.03 -1.70
N ILE A 262 10.22 18.96 -2.15
CA ILE A 262 9.76 19.63 -3.37
C ILE A 262 10.11 21.13 -3.33
N SER A 263 10.03 21.76 -2.15
CA SER A 263 10.38 23.17 -1.94
C SER A 263 11.87 23.51 -2.14
N ASP A 264 12.73 22.50 -2.25
CA ASP A 264 14.14 22.73 -2.57
C ASP A 264 14.39 22.91 -4.08
N PHE A 265 13.39 22.63 -4.95
CA PHE A 265 13.48 22.68 -6.41
C PHE A 265 12.70 23.87 -7.02
N PRO A 266 13.33 24.71 -7.87
CA PRO A 266 12.69 25.83 -8.55
C PRO A 266 11.66 25.42 -9.60
N ASP A 267 10.74 26.35 -9.89
CA ASP A 267 9.65 26.12 -10.83
C ASP A 267 10.11 25.83 -12.26
N ALA A 268 11.18 26.48 -12.71
CA ALA A 268 11.75 26.32 -14.05
C ALA A 268 12.16 24.88 -14.38
N TRP A 269 12.46 24.05 -13.37
CA TRP A 269 12.87 22.66 -13.59
C TRP A 269 11.70 21.71 -13.83
N TYR A 270 10.48 22.10 -13.48
CA TYR A 270 9.29 21.38 -13.90
C TYR A 270 9.00 21.60 -15.40
N GLU A 271 9.65 22.57 -16.03
CA GLU A 271 9.53 22.87 -17.47
C GLU A 271 10.67 22.26 -18.31
N LEU A 272 11.62 21.54 -17.69
CA LEU A 272 12.70 20.86 -18.40
C LEU A 272 12.15 19.83 -19.39
N ASP A 273 12.79 19.78 -20.56
CA ASP A 273 12.60 18.73 -21.55
C ASP A 273 13.13 17.39 -21.02
N ARG A 274 12.49 16.28 -21.40
CA ARG A 274 12.96 14.92 -21.08
C ARG A 274 14.32 14.60 -21.70
N GLU A 275 14.65 15.25 -22.82
CA GLU A 275 15.95 15.09 -23.49
C GLU A 275 17.10 15.71 -22.69
N SER A 276 16.80 16.55 -21.69
CA SER A 276 17.78 17.11 -20.77
C SER A 276 18.50 15.99 -20.01
N GLY A 277 19.84 16.06 -19.99
CA GLY A 277 20.65 15.12 -19.22
C GLY A 277 20.39 15.25 -17.72
N ILE A 278 19.97 16.44 -17.31
CA ILE A 278 19.59 16.80 -15.95
C ILE A 278 18.27 16.15 -15.54
N TYR A 279 17.28 16.09 -16.43
CA TYR A 279 15.97 15.52 -16.13
C TYR A 279 16.08 14.06 -15.62
N ASN A 280 16.96 13.26 -16.23
CA ASN A 280 17.19 11.87 -15.83
C ASN A 280 17.84 11.72 -14.43
N MET A 281 18.41 12.80 -13.90
CA MET A 281 19.08 12.84 -12.61
C MET A 281 18.17 13.33 -11.47
N LEU A 282 16.98 13.84 -11.82
CA LEU A 282 16.02 14.31 -10.83
C LEU A 282 15.54 13.17 -9.94
N PRO A 283 15.38 13.41 -8.62
CA PRO A 283 14.73 12.45 -7.74
C PRO A 283 13.30 12.13 -8.19
N ASP A 284 12.88 10.90 -7.97
CA ASP A 284 11.56 10.39 -8.32
C ASP A 284 10.41 11.26 -7.81
N GLN A 285 10.53 11.81 -6.60
CA GLN A 285 9.53 12.70 -6.01
C GLN A 285 9.36 14.01 -6.80
N VAL A 286 10.44 14.52 -7.39
CA VAL A 286 10.44 15.77 -8.18
C VAL A 286 9.81 15.50 -9.54
N ARG A 287 10.18 14.38 -10.17
CA ARG A 287 9.54 13.91 -11.41
C ARG A 287 8.04 13.68 -11.23
N GLY A 288 7.63 13.05 -10.13
CA GLY A 288 6.21 12.90 -9.78
C GLY A 288 5.49 14.22 -9.53
N HIS A 289 6.14 15.18 -8.89
CA HIS A 289 5.57 16.52 -8.75
C HIS A 289 5.40 17.23 -10.10
N ARG A 290 6.38 17.09 -11.02
CA ARG A 290 6.29 17.59 -12.39
C ARG A 290 5.10 16.98 -13.13
N PHE A 291 5.00 15.65 -13.14
CA PHE A 291 3.88 14.93 -13.76
C PHE A 291 2.53 15.47 -13.26
N ASN A 292 2.41 15.64 -11.94
CA ASN A 292 1.20 16.15 -11.30
C ASN A 292 0.86 17.60 -11.68
N ARG A 293 1.85 18.46 -11.96
CA ARG A 293 1.63 19.83 -12.45
C ARG A 293 1.24 19.86 -13.91
N GLN A 294 1.87 19.01 -14.72
CA GLN A 294 1.63 18.93 -16.16
C GLN A 294 0.28 18.27 -16.48
N TYR A 295 -0.13 17.28 -15.68
CA TYR A 295 -1.35 16.49 -15.86
C TYR A 295 -2.26 16.54 -14.63
N PRO A 296 -2.76 17.74 -14.25
CA PRO A 296 -3.56 17.91 -13.04
C PRO A 296 -4.88 17.13 -13.09
N ASP A 297 -5.46 16.99 -14.29
CA ASP A 297 -6.69 16.22 -14.51
C ASP A 297 -6.48 14.73 -14.29
N ILE A 298 -5.38 14.16 -14.80
CA ILE A 298 -5.01 12.75 -14.57
C ILE A 298 -4.78 12.50 -13.09
N LYS A 299 -4.01 13.37 -12.43
CA LYS A 299 -3.79 13.30 -10.99
C LYS A 299 -5.12 13.30 -10.24
N ARG A 300 -6.01 14.24 -10.55
CA ARG A 300 -7.30 14.37 -9.86
C ARG A 300 -8.17 13.14 -10.08
N SER A 301 -8.20 12.60 -11.29
CA SER A 301 -8.91 11.34 -11.57
C SER A 301 -8.33 10.18 -10.77
N ILE A 302 -7.00 9.99 -10.76
CA ILE A 302 -6.35 8.92 -9.98
C ILE A 302 -6.62 9.08 -8.48
N GLU A 303 -6.56 10.29 -7.92
CA GLU A 303 -6.90 10.56 -6.52
C GLU A 303 -8.33 10.09 -6.19
N ILE A 304 -9.30 10.37 -7.07
CA ILE A 304 -10.69 9.95 -6.88
C ILE A 304 -10.85 8.44 -7.06
N LEU A 305 -10.26 7.83 -8.10
CA LEU A 305 -10.39 6.41 -8.39
C LEU A 305 -9.69 5.53 -7.34
N SER A 306 -8.54 5.99 -6.85
CA SER A 306 -7.79 5.30 -5.80
C SER A 306 -8.41 5.51 -4.41
N ASN A 307 -9.13 6.59 -4.18
CA ASN A 307 -9.72 6.87 -2.87
C ASN A 307 -10.90 7.81 -3.04
N PRO A 308 -12.11 7.32 -3.40
CA PRO A 308 -13.27 8.17 -3.36
C PRO A 308 -13.39 8.68 -1.94
N GLU A 309 -13.73 9.96 -1.83
CA GLU A 309 -14.06 10.58 -0.56
C GLU A 309 -14.79 9.56 0.29
N ARG A 310 -14.26 9.28 1.49
CA ARG A 310 -14.92 8.45 2.49
C ARG A 310 -16.35 8.95 2.50
N HIS A 311 -17.26 8.25 1.83
CA HIS A 311 -18.61 8.72 1.82
C HIS A 311 -18.96 8.76 3.28
N ILE A 312 -19.30 9.97 3.69
CA ILE A 312 -19.74 10.29 5.02
C ILE A 312 -21.00 9.45 5.12
N GLN A 313 -20.87 8.17 5.48
CA GLN A 313 -21.86 7.49 6.28
C GLN A 313 -21.97 8.45 7.45
N ARG A 314 -22.96 9.35 7.36
CA ARG A 314 -23.22 10.32 8.41
C ARG A 314 -23.17 9.55 9.72
N GLU A 315 -22.64 10.19 10.75
CA GLU A 315 -22.55 9.61 12.08
C GLU A 315 -23.92 9.44 12.73
N ILE A 316 -24.86 8.83 12.03
CA ILE A 316 -26.20 8.54 12.48
C ILE A 316 -26.17 7.09 12.89
N ASP A 317 -26.18 6.87 14.21
CA ASP A 317 -26.48 5.58 14.75
C ASP A 317 -27.97 5.26 14.50
N ILE A 318 -28.22 4.55 13.39
CA ILE A 318 -29.57 4.22 12.93
C ILE A 318 -30.40 3.51 14.02
N TYR A 319 -29.75 2.75 14.91
CA TYR A 319 -30.42 1.99 15.96
C TYR A 319 -31.12 2.92 16.96
N THR A 320 -30.49 4.05 17.29
CA THR A 320 -31.06 5.06 18.20
C THR A 320 -32.17 5.90 17.55
N SER A 321 -32.17 6.01 16.21
CA SER A 321 -33.15 6.81 15.46
C SER A 321 -34.35 6.01 14.92
N MET A 322 -34.40 4.69 15.14
CA MET A 322 -35.55 3.86 14.72
C MET A 322 -36.85 4.34 15.38
N SER A 323 -37.87 4.57 14.56
CA SER A 323 -39.19 4.98 15.05
C SER A 323 -39.86 3.85 15.86
N PRO A 324 -40.88 4.14 16.68
CA PRO A 324 -41.68 3.10 17.33
C PRO A 324 -42.28 2.10 16.33
N GLN A 325 -42.67 2.56 15.14
CA GLN A 325 -43.21 1.73 14.08
C GLN A 325 -42.14 0.78 13.50
N ASP A 326 -40.90 1.25 13.32
CA ASP A 326 -39.78 0.41 12.87
C ASP A 326 -39.48 -0.71 13.87
N LYS A 327 -39.48 -0.38 15.17
CA LYS A 327 -39.28 -1.37 16.23
C LYS A 327 -40.42 -2.38 16.25
N GLN A 328 -41.66 -1.93 16.10
CA GLN A 328 -42.82 -2.82 16.02
C GLN A 328 -42.73 -3.76 14.81
N LEU A 329 -42.40 -3.23 13.64
CA LEU A 329 -42.22 -4.03 12.42
C LEU A 329 -41.13 -5.08 12.62
N ALA A 330 -39.94 -4.68 13.08
CA ALA A 330 -38.83 -5.59 13.32
C ALA A 330 -39.20 -6.70 14.31
N LEU A 331 -39.84 -6.35 15.43
CA LEU A 331 -40.26 -7.34 16.43
C LEU A 331 -41.36 -8.28 15.92
N SER A 332 -42.19 -7.85 14.97
CA SER A 332 -43.20 -8.72 14.33
C SER A 332 -42.59 -9.86 13.52
N TRP A 333 -41.33 -9.73 13.09
CA TRP A 333 -40.59 -10.77 12.36
C TRP A 333 -39.91 -11.80 13.27
N ALA A 334 -39.85 -11.55 14.58
CA ALA A 334 -39.14 -12.42 15.51
C ALA A 334 -39.87 -13.77 15.64
N GLY A 335 -39.17 -14.86 15.29
CA GLY A 335 -39.72 -16.22 15.36
C GLY A 335 -39.79 -16.80 16.78
N SER A 336 -39.14 -16.15 17.75
CA SER A 336 -39.19 -16.48 19.17
C SER A 336 -39.05 -15.21 20.01
N ASP A 337 -39.39 -15.31 21.30
CA ASP A 337 -39.25 -14.22 22.26
C ASP A 337 -37.80 -14.02 22.76
N SER A 338 -36.83 -14.75 22.19
CA SER A 338 -35.43 -14.67 22.62
C SER A 338 -34.78 -13.34 22.23
N ASP A 339 -33.92 -12.81 23.11
CA ASP A 339 -33.18 -11.57 22.86
C ASP A 339 -32.32 -11.65 21.60
N TYR A 340 -31.79 -12.83 21.30
CA TYR A 340 -31.02 -13.08 20.09
C TYR A 340 -31.85 -12.88 18.82
N ASP A 341 -33.08 -13.39 18.78
CA ASP A 341 -33.97 -13.26 17.62
C ASP A 341 -34.48 -11.82 17.49
N LYS A 342 -34.82 -11.16 18.60
CA LYS A 342 -35.18 -9.72 18.61
C LYS A 342 -34.06 -8.86 18.05
N ALA A 343 -32.83 -9.02 18.57
CA ALA A 343 -31.66 -8.31 18.09
C ALA A 343 -31.38 -8.57 16.60
N LYS A 344 -31.64 -9.81 16.14
CA LYS A 344 -31.49 -10.18 14.72
C LYS A 344 -32.44 -9.41 13.83
N MET A 345 -33.72 -9.31 14.22
CA MET A 345 -34.72 -8.61 13.42
C MET A 345 -34.55 -7.09 13.47
N LEU A 346 -34.19 -6.52 14.62
CA LEU A 346 -33.83 -5.10 14.72
C LEU A 346 -32.65 -4.76 13.82
N SER A 347 -31.63 -5.61 13.78
CA SER A 347 -30.50 -5.44 12.85
C SER A 347 -30.92 -5.54 11.38
N ALA A 348 -31.88 -6.40 11.03
CA ALA A 348 -32.40 -6.49 9.67
C ALA A 348 -33.13 -5.20 9.25
N ARG A 349 -34.03 -4.69 10.10
CA ARG A 349 -34.73 -3.43 9.83
C ARG A 349 -33.78 -2.23 9.77
N ALA A 350 -32.80 -2.17 10.66
CA ALA A 350 -31.77 -1.14 10.61
C ALA A 350 -30.98 -1.16 9.30
N ALA A 351 -30.71 -2.35 8.74
CA ALA A 351 -30.05 -2.48 7.45
C ALA A 351 -30.91 -1.96 6.30
N GLU A 352 -32.22 -2.24 6.29
CA GLU A 352 -33.16 -1.67 5.31
C GLU A 352 -33.16 -0.14 5.36
N LEU A 353 -33.20 0.45 6.55
CA LEU A 353 -33.17 1.90 6.73
C LEU A 353 -31.85 2.53 6.28
N VAL A 354 -30.71 1.87 6.55
CA VAL A 354 -29.39 2.33 6.08
C VAL A 354 -29.30 2.25 4.56
N VAL A 355 -29.82 1.19 3.94
CA VAL A 355 -29.87 1.08 2.48
C VAL A 355 -30.80 2.14 1.89
N ALA A 356 -31.97 2.39 2.48
CA ALA A 356 -32.87 3.45 2.05
C ALA A 356 -32.22 4.85 2.12
N GLN A 357 -31.51 5.14 3.23
CA GLN A 357 -30.75 6.38 3.38
C GLN A 357 -29.63 6.46 2.34
N HIS A 358 -28.93 5.36 2.09
CA HIS A 358 -27.87 5.28 1.10
C HIS A 358 -28.35 5.67 -0.30
N PHE A 359 -29.48 5.11 -0.75
CA PHE A 359 -30.12 5.50 -2.01
C PHE A 359 -30.56 6.97 -2.03
N SER A 360 -31.10 7.46 -0.91
CA SER A 360 -31.52 8.86 -0.78
C SER A 360 -30.34 9.84 -0.85
N ASP A 361 -29.21 9.49 -0.23
CA ASP A 361 -27.97 10.29 -0.27
C ASP A 361 -27.38 10.37 -1.68
N LEU A 362 -27.69 9.40 -2.54
CA LEU A 362 -27.36 9.40 -3.97
C LEU A 362 -28.35 10.21 -4.82
N GLY A 363 -29.36 10.83 -4.21
CA GLY A 363 -30.37 11.67 -4.88
C GLY A 363 -31.52 10.90 -5.51
N MET A 364 -31.65 9.59 -5.24
CA MET A 364 -32.77 8.78 -5.71
C MET A 364 -33.98 8.92 -4.79
N SER A 365 -35.18 8.78 -5.35
CA SER A 365 -36.40 8.73 -4.55
C SER A 365 -36.61 7.31 -4.00
N VAL A 366 -36.92 7.21 -2.71
CA VAL A 366 -37.03 5.93 -2.00
C VAL A 366 -38.37 5.82 -1.32
N LEU A 367 -39.13 4.77 -1.66
CA LEU A 367 -40.36 4.40 -0.95
C LEU A 367 -40.10 3.14 -0.12
N ASP A 368 -40.33 3.24 1.19
CA ASP A 368 -40.21 2.13 2.12
C ASP A 368 -41.46 1.25 2.08
N ILE A 369 -41.36 0.10 1.44
CA ILE A 369 -42.48 -0.82 1.24
C ILE A 369 -42.61 -1.78 2.42
N ALA A 370 -41.52 -2.09 3.12
CA ALA A 370 -41.52 -3.00 4.26
C ALA A 370 -42.47 -2.52 5.38
N VAL A 371 -42.58 -1.21 5.62
CA VAL A 371 -43.49 -0.63 6.62
C VAL A 371 -44.99 -0.91 6.33
N HIS A 372 -45.35 -1.22 5.08
CA HIS A 372 -46.72 -1.53 4.69
C HIS A 372 -47.24 -2.82 5.33
N GLN A 373 -46.36 -3.69 5.83
CA GLN A 373 -46.76 -4.87 6.60
C GLN A 373 -47.50 -4.50 7.89
N VAL A 374 -47.18 -3.33 8.48
CA VAL A 374 -47.85 -2.83 9.70
C VAL A 374 -48.93 -1.82 9.36
N SER A 375 -48.73 -0.95 8.35
CA SER A 375 -49.75 0.06 7.98
C SER A 375 -50.92 -0.51 7.18
N GLY A 376 -50.73 -1.60 6.45
CA GLY A 376 -51.74 -2.21 5.59
C GLY A 376 -51.98 -1.49 4.27
N GLU A 377 -51.10 -0.57 3.86
CA GLU A 377 -51.26 0.24 2.65
C GLU A 377 -51.14 -0.56 1.35
N SER A 378 -50.33 -1.62 1.33
CA SER A 378 -50.24 -2.54 0.18
C SER A 378 -49.70 -3.91 0.57
N ASP A 379 -49.78 -4.87 -0.36
CA ASP A 379 -49.22 -6.22 -0.24
C ASP A 379 -47.85 -6.37 -0.93
N HIS A 380 -47.27 -5.28 -1.45
CA HIS A 380 -46.02 -5.31 -2.20
C HIS A 380 -44.80 -5.76 -1.36
N TRP A 381 -44.87 -5.58 -0.04
CA TRP A 381 -43.85 -6.03 0.94
C TRP A 381 -43.59 -7.54 0.89
N LYS A 382 -44.51 -8.33 0.33
CA LYS A 382 -44.30 -9.76 0.09
C LYS A 382 -43.19 -10.04 -0.94
N SER A 383 -42.90 -9.05 -1.79
CA SER A 383 -41.93 -9.17 -2.88
C SER A 383 -40.61 -8.44 -2.61
N HIS A 384 -40.66 -7.20 -2.11
CA HIS A 384 -39.50 -6.33 -1.94
C HIS A 384 -39.68 -5.41 -0.72
N ASP A 385 -38.57 -4.89 -0.20
CA ASP A 385 -38.53 -4.05 1.00
C ASP A 385 -38.57 -2.55 0.65
N LEU A 386 -37.95 -2.15 -0.46
CA LEU A 386 -37.93 -0.76 -0.95
C LEU A 386 -38.32 -0.68 -2.43
N LEU A 387 -38.87 0.45 -2.85
CA LEU A 387 -39.08 0.80 -4.25
C LEU A 387 -38.32 2.09 -4.58
N ILE A 388 -37.31 1.98 -5.43
CA ILE A 388 -36.44 3.10 -5.84
C ILE A 388 -36.95 3.70 -7.15
N ASP A 389 -37.05 5.04 -7.20
CA ASP A 389 -37.54 5.80 -8.36
C ASP A 389 -38.87 5.30 -8.93
N SER A 390 -39.73 4.78 -8.04
CA SER A 390 -41.01 4.16 -8.37
C SER A 390 -40.93 2.96 -9.34
N ALA A 391 -39.72 2.52 -9.69
CA ALA A 391 -39.47 1.62 -10.82
C ALA A 391 -38.69 0.36 -10.43
N ILE A 392 -37.77 0.45 -9.48
CA ILE A 392 -36.81 -0.61 -9.15
C ILE A 392 -37.18 -1.22 -7.80
N PRO A 393 -37.78 -2.43 -7.76
CA PRO A 393 -38.07 -3.12 -6.51
C PRO A 393 -36.78 -3.73 -5.94
N VAL A 394 -36.52 -3.47 -4.65
CA VAL A 394 -35.29 -3.87 -3.94
C VAL A 394 -35.60 -4.69 -2.70
N ASP A 395 -34.98 -5.85 -2.56
CA ASP A 395 -35.05 -6.75 -1.40
C ASP A 395 -33.69 -6.72 -0.67
N ILE A 396 -33.68 -6.30 0.58
CA ILE A 396 -32.47 -6.16 1.38
C ILE A 396 -32.17 -7.49 2.05
N LYS A 397 -30.89 -7.87 2.04
CA LYS A 397 -30.40 -9.05 2.73
C LYS A 397 -29.32 -8.61 3.70
N ASN A 398 -29.63 -8.77 4.98
CA ASN A 398 -28.71 -8.44 6.06
C ASN A 398 -28.00 -9.70 6.58
N ALA A 399 -26.70 -9.58 6.82
CA ALA A 399 -25.93 -10.54 7.58
C ALA A 399 -25.22 -9.85 8.75
N ARG A 400 -24.93 -10.59 9.82
CA ARG A 400 -24.27 -10.06 11.02
C ARG A 400 -22.87 -10.65 11.18
N ARG A 401 -21.89 -9.79 11.46
CA ARG A 401 -20.51 -10.20 11.71
C ARG A 401 -19.98 -9.66 13.03
N THR A 402 -19.23 -10.47 13.75
CA THR A 402 -18.50 -10.02 14.94
C THR A 402 -17.52 -8.92 14.56
N ILE A 403 -17.43 -7.87 15.39
CA ILE A 403 -16.80 -6.58 15.09
C ILE A 403 -15.31 -6.68 14.70
N ASN A 404 -14.62 -7.78 14.99
CA ASN A 404 -13.21 -8.00 14.63
C ASN A 404 -12.96 -9.30 13.85
N SER A 405 -14.00 -9.91 13.32
CA SER A 405 -13.85 -11.19 12.61
C SER A 405 -13.70 -11.00 11.10
N ARG A 406 -12.69 -11.65 10.52
CA ARG A 406 -12.57 -11.90 9.08
C ARG A 406 -13.29 -13.19 8.64
N THR A 407 -14.11 -13.78 9.52
CA THR A 407 -14.90 -14.97 9.20
C THR A 407 -15.77 -14.73 7.97
N PHE A 408 -15.77 -15.70 7.08
CA PHE A 408 -16.67 -15.76 5.94
C PHE A 408 -18.13 -15.66 6.41
N VAL A 409 -18.91 -14.81 5.74
CA VAL A 409 -20.33 -14.58 6.05
C VAL A 409 -21.15 -14.90 4.81
N GLU A 410 -22.15 -15.75 4.99
CA GLU A 410 -23.09 -16.16 3.96
C GLU A 410 -24.37 -15.31 4.06
N TYR A 411 -24.92 -14.95 2.90
CA TYR A 411 -26.22 -14.30 2.79
C TYR A 411 -27.28 -15.33 2.44
N THR A 412 -28.43 -15.28 3.11
CA THR A 412 -29.52 -16.23 2.82
C THR A 412 -30.51 -15.64 1.82
N ILE A 413 -30.41 -15.99 0.54
CA ILE A 413 -31.37 -15.63 -0.51
C ILE A 413 -32.16 -16.90 -0.87
N LYS A 414 -33.40 -16.99 -0.38
CA LYS A 414 -34.23 -18.19 -0.62
C LYS A 414 -34.59 -18.38 -2.09
N ARG A 415 -34.80 -17.27 -2.81
CA ARG A 415 -35.08 -17.24 -4.24
C ARG A 415 -34.89 -15.82 -4.74
N PHE A 416 -34.44 -15.68 -5.97
CA PHE A 416 -34.63 -14.46 -6.74
C PHE A 416 -36.12 -14.33 -7.10
N LYS A 417 -36.71 -13.16 -6.89
CA LYS A 417 -38.15 -12.94 -7.02
C LYS A 417 -38.41 -11.99 -8.19
N ASN A 418 -39.62 -12.07 -8.72
CA ASN A 418 -40.22 -10.97 -9.48
C ASN A 418 -41.28 -10.29 -8.61
N ASP A 419 -41.48 -9.00 -8.81
CA ASP A 419 -42.58 -8.28 -8.17
C ASP A 419 -43.93 -8.63 -8.83
N SER A 420 -45.01 -8.00 -8.35
CA SER A 420 -46.36 -8.20 -8.91
C SER A 420 -46.53 -7.75 -10.37
N LEU A 421 -45.61 -6.93 -10.88
CA LEU A 421 -45.60 -6.46 -12.27
C LEU A 421 -44.65 -7.30 -13.15
N GLY A 422 -44.02 -8.33 -12.61
CA GLY A 422 -43.08 -9.19 -13.32
C GLY A 422 -41.66 -8.62 -13.43
N ARG A 423 -41.36 -7.50 -12.75
CA ARG A 423 -40.02 -6.88 -12.71
C ARG A 423 -39.10 -7.71 -11.83
N ASN A 424 -37.84 -7.87 -12.24
CA ASN A 424 -36.81 -8.52 -11.44
C ASN A 424 -36.57 -7.72 -10.15
N VAL A 425 -36.57 -8.39 -9.00
CA VAL A 425 -36.30 -7.76 -7.69
C VAL A 425 -34.79 -7.80 -7.44
N VAL A 426 -34.19 -6.61 -7.39
CA VAL A 426 -32.77 -6.42 -7.09
C VAL A 426 -32.51 -6.76 -5.63
N ILE A 427 -31.41 -7.47 -5.35
CA ILE A 427 -31.03 -7.85 -3.99
C ILE A 427 -29.88 -6.98 -3.54
N VAL A 428 -30.03 -6.28 -2.42
CA VAL A 428 -28.96 -5.46 -1.83
C VAL A 428 -28.40 -6.11 -0.58
N GLY A 429 -27.08 -6.30 -0.57
CA GLY A 429 -26.35 -6.87 0.55
C GLY A 429 -25.99 -5.82 1.58
N ALA A 430 -26.30 -6.08 2.85
CA ALA A 430 -25.89 -5.25 3.97
C ALA A 430 -25.20 -6.09 5.06
N LEU A 431 -24.09 -5.59 5.62
CA LEU A 431 -23.33 -6.26 6.66
C LEU A 431 -23.39 -5.45 7.95
N SER A 432 -24.13 -5.98 8.93
CA SER A 432 -24.30 -5.36 10.24
C SER A 432 -23.28 -5.89 11.28
N PRO A 433 -22.93 -5.08 12.29
CA PRO A 433 -22.28 -5.60 13.49
C PRO A 433 -23.19 -6.59 14.22
N ASN A 434 -22.61 -7.65 14.79
CA ASN A 434 -23.36 -8.61 15.60
C ASN A 434 -23.55 -8.10 17.04
N LEU A 435 -24.49 -7.17 17.22
CA LEU A 435 -24.85 -6.56 18.50
C LEU A 435 -25.90 -7.37 19.27
N THR A 436 -25.85 -7.33 20.60
CA THR A 436 -26.88 -7.88 21.48
C THR A 436 -28.10 -6.96 21.57
N LEU A 437 -29.23 -7.45 22.11
CA LEU A 437 -30.42 -6.62 22.31
C LEU A 437 -30.11 -5.43 23.24
N ASP A 438 -29.44 -5.70 24.36
CA ASP A 438 -29.00 -4.67 25.31
C ASP A 438 -28.09 -3.61 24.67
N GLU A 439 -27.30 -3.96 23.66
CA GLU A 439 -26.45 -3.02 22.92
C GLU A 439 -27.25 -2.16 21.94
N LEU A 440 -28.26 -2.74 21.29
CA LEU A 440 -29.15 -2.05 20.36
C LEU A 440 -30.12 -1.09 21.06
N GLU A 441 -30.50 -1.39 22.31
CA GLU A 441 -31.46 -0.59 23.08
C GLU A 441 -30.79 0.53 23.92
N ARG A 442 -29.46 0.65 23.89
CA ARG A 442 -28.77 1.72 24.63
C ARG A 442 -29.17 3.09 24.12
N SER A 443 -29.28 4.04 25.04
CA SER A 443 -29.53 5.45 24.71
C SER A 443 -28.30 6.17 24.14
N SER A 444 -27.11 5.55 24.26
CA SER A 444 -25.84 6.13 23.77
C SER A 444 -25.51 5.59 22.38
N PRO A 445 -25.07 6.47 21.44
CA PRO A 445 -24.72 6.04 20.09
C PRO A 445 -23.62 4.97 20.08
N TRP A 446 -23.82 3.95 19.25
CA TRP A 446 -22.84 2.92 18.95
C TRP A 446 -21.62 3.51 18.23
N ARG A 447 -20.42 3.28 18.80
CA ARG A 447 -19.14 3.78 18.26
C ARG A 447 -18.30 2.71 17.55
N GLY A 448 -18.81 1.50 17.39
CA GLY A 448 -18.11 0.41 16.69
C GLY A 448 -18.39 0.37 15.18
N ASN A 449 -18.01 -0.72 14.52
CA ASN A 449 -18.28 -0.92 13.09
C ASN A 449 -19.77 -0.74 12.79
N ARG A 450 -20.08 0.07 11.77
CA ARG A 450 -21.44 0.37 11.31
C ARG A 450 -21.90 -0.64 10.28
N ILE A 451 -23.18 -0.53 9.90
CA ILE A 451 -23.74 -1.29 8.79
C ILE A 451 -23.03 -0.87 7.50
N THR A 452 -22.45 -1.83 6.79
CA THR A 452 -21.80 -1.62 5.49
C THR A 452 -22.76 -2.07 4.38
N VAL A 453 -23.08 -1.19 3.43
CA VAL A 453 -23.77 -1.58 2.19
C VAL A 453 -22.72 -2.21 1.27
N LEU A 454 -23.00 -3.39 0.73
CA LEU A 454 -22.04 -4.18 -0.05
C LEU A 454 -22.24 -4.03 -1.56
N GLY A 455 -23.36 -3.44 -1.97
CA GLY A 455 -23.80 -3.39 -3.35
C GLY A 455 -25.00 -4.29 -3.63
N SER A 456 -25.30 -4.46 -4.91
CA SER A 456 -26.46 -5.20 -5.39
C SER A 456 -26.10 -6.43 -6.23
N THR A 457 -27.06 -7.33 -6.38
CA THR A 457 -27.02 -8.45 -7.33
C THR A 457 -28.44 -8.79 -7.74
N ASP A 458 -28.59 -9.41 -8.89
CA ASP A 458 -29.86 -9.97 -9.33
C ASP A 458 -29.67 -11.35 -9.97
N ARG A 459 -30.78 -11.95 -10.40
CA ARG A 459 -30.76 -13.27 -11.04
C ARG A 459 -29.92 -13.29 -12.30
N ASP A 460 -30.06 -12.28 -13.13
CA ASP A 460 -29.52 -12.26 -14.49
C ASP A 460 -27.98 -12.12 -14.42
N SER A 461 -27.49 -11.30 -13.48
CA SER A 461 -26.08 -11.14 -13.16
C SER A 461 -25.44 -12.47 -12.73
N VAL A 462 -26.08 -13.20 -11.80
CA VAL A 462 -25.57 -14.50 -11.32
C VAL A 462 -25.57 -15.55 -12.42
N GLN A 463 -26.65 -15.63 -13.20
CA GLN A 463 -26.74 -16.59 -14.31
C GLN A 463 -25.71 -16.29 -15.40
N SER A 464 -25.43 -15.02 -15.66
CA SER A 464 -24.40 -14.61 -16.62
C SER A 464 -23.01 -15.08 -16.17
N LEU A 465 -22.66 -14.88 -14.90
CA LEU A 465 -21.40 -15.38 -14.32
C LEU A 465 -21.30 -16.91 -14.38
N GLU A 466 -22.40 -17.61 -14.10
CA GLU A 466 -22.45 -19.08 -14.18
C GLU A 466 -22.19 -19.57 -15.61
N GLN A 467 -22.83 -18.95 -16.60
CA GLN A 467 -22.69 -19.31 -18.01
C GLN A 467 -21.30 -19.00 -18.56
N GLU A 468 -20.71 -17.88 -18.14
CA GLU A 468 -19.38 -17.44 -18.58
C GLU A 468 -18.29 -18.38 -18.06
N TYR A 469 -18.30 -18.70 -16.76
CA TYR A 469 -17.22 -19.45 -16.12
C TYR A 469 -17.46 -20.97 -15.99
N SER A 470 -18.63 -21.47 -16.40
CA SER A 470 -18.88 -22.92 -16.49
C SER A 470 -18.42 -23.50 -17.82
N GLN A 471 -17.18 -23.19 -18.20
CA GLN A 471 -16.56 -23.64 -19.44
C GLN A 471 -15.15 -24.17 -19.17
N GLY A 472 -14.72 -25.18 -19.92
CA GLY A 472 -13.36 -25.73 -19.80
C GLY A 472 -13.12 -26.51 -18.50
N GLU A 473 -12.04 -26.14 -17.78
CA GLU A 473 -11.56 -26.84 -16.58
C GLU A 473 -12.30 -26.45 -15.29
N LEU A 474 -13.13 -25.41 -15.33
CA LEU A 474 -13.93 -24.94 -14.20
C LEU A 474 -15.42 -25.08 -14.52
N THR A 475 -16.16 -25.66 -13.59
CA THR A 475 -17.62 -25.59 -13.54
C THR A 475 -18.02 -24.74 -12.35
N VAL A 476 -18.69 -23.62 -12.60
CA VAL A 476 -19.29 -22.81 -11.54
C VAL A 476 -20.73 -23.27 -11.36
N ASP A 477 -21.09 -23.61 -10.13
CA ASP A 477 -22.44 -24.06 -9.77
C ASP A 477 -22.93 -23.22 -8.61
N PHE A 478 -23.77 -22.23 -8.91
CA PHE A 478 -24.45 -21.46 -7.87
C PHE A 478 -25.65 -22.23 -7.30
N GLY A 479 -26.26 -23.09 -8.13
CA GLY A 479 -27.36 -23.99 -7.80
C GLY A 479 -28.59 -23.29 -7.20
N ASP A 480 -29.50 -24.08 -6.61
CA ASP A 480 -30.58 -23.58 -5.74
C ASP A 480 -30.07 -23.33 -4.31
N SER A 481 -28.79 -22.98 -4.15
CA SER A 481 -28.26 -22.74 -2.81
C SER A 481 -29.00 -21.54 -2.21
N HIS A 482 -29.57 -21.74 -1.02
CA HIS A 482 -30.17 -20.62 -0.30
C HIS A 482 -29.10 -19.69 0.27
N ARG A 483 -27.80 -20.02 0.14
CA ARG A 483 -26.70 -19.29 0.76
C ARG A 483 -25.72 -18.81 -0.29
N TRP A 484 -25.41 -17.54 -0.21
CA TRP A 484 -24.68 -16.84 -1.25
C TRP A 484 -23.45 -16.19 -0.64
N PRO A 485 -22.32 -16.23 -1.37
CA PRO A 485 -21.08 -15.64 -0.89
C PRO A 485 -21.16 -14.11 -0.93
N ILE A 486 -20.32 -13.48 -0.13
CA ILE A 486 -20.28 -12.02 -0.03
C ILE A 486 -19.81 -11.30 -1.29
N TRP A 487 -19.00 -11.98 -2.11
CA TRP A 487 -18.40 -11.41 -3.31
C TRP A 487 -19.36 -11.31 -4.50
N ILE A 488 -20.60 -11.80 -4.36
CA ILE A 488 -21.62 -11.74 -5.41
C ILE A 488 -22.26 -10.35 -5.54
N PHE A 489 -22.15 -9.52 -4.49
CA PHE A 489 -22.65 -8.15 -4.52
C PHE A 489 -21.66 -7.28 -5.28
N ASN A 490 -22.12 -6.66 -6.36
CA ASN A 490 -21.40 -5.63 -7.08
C ASN A 490 -21.79 -4.27 -6.54
N ASN A 491 -20.84 -3.36 -6.34
CA ASN A 491 -21.14 -2.03 -5.83
C ASN A 491 -21.49 -1.05 -6.96
N ASP A 492 -22.44 -1.45 -7.80
CA ASP A 492 -23.00 -0.66 -8.90
C ASP A 492 -23.77 0.57 -8.39
N LEU A 493 -24.40 0.42 -7.23
CA LEU A 493 -25.19 1.45 -6.56
C LEU A 493 -24.37 2.68 -6.16
N GLU A 494 -23.09 2.50 -5.84
CA GLU A 494 -22.17 3.57 -5.42
C GLU A 494 -21.35 4.15 -6.57
N SER A 495 -21.78 4.00 -7.83
CA SER A 495 -21.17 4.75 -8.93
C SER A 495 -21.43 6.25 -8.77
N PHE A 496 -20.72 6.88 -7.83
CA PHE A 496 -20.85 8.28 -7.49
C PHE A 496 -20.67 9.08 -8.76
N PRO A 497 -21.45 10.16 -8.98
CA PRO A 497 -21.18 11.11 -10.05
C PRO A 497 -19.68 11.46 -10.10
N ASN A 498 -19.02 11.57 -8.95
CA ASN A 498 -17.57 11.79 -8.85
C ASN A 498 -16.72 10.67 -9.46
N GLN A 499 -17.02 9.39 -9.18
CA GLN A 499 -16.25 8.27 -9.74
C GLN A 499 -16.50 8.15 -11.25
N ARG A 500 -17.76 8.22 -11.70
CA ARG A 500 -18.09 8.22 -13.14
C ARG A 500 -17.43 9.39 -13.88
N ASN A 501 -17.47 10.59 -13.29
CA ASN A 501 -16.80 11.75 -13.84
C ASN A 501 -15.28 11.57 -13.86
N ALA A 502 -14.68 10.95 -12.84
CA ALA A 502 -13.25 10.66 -12.82
C ALA A 502 -12.84 9.64 -13.90
N ILE A 503 -13.64 8.59 -14.11
CA ILE A 503 -13.45 7.60 -15.20
C ILE A 503 -13.50 8.32 -16.55
N ALA A 504 -14.57 9.08 -16.82
CA ALA A 504 -14.72 9.84 -18.06
C ALA A 504 -13.58 10.83 -18.27
N LYS A 505 -13.25 11.61 -17.24
CA LYS A 505 -12.19 12.61 -17.29
C LYS A 505 -10.80 11.99 -17.48
N PHE A 506 -10.56 10.81 -16.91
CA PHE A 506 -9.31 10.07 -17.15
C PHE A 506 -9.23 9.64 -18.61
N SER A 507 -10.28 9.01 -19.15
CA SER A 507 -10.36 8.58 -20.55
C SER A 507 -10.17 9.75 -21.53
N ASP A 508 -10.78 10.91 -21.28
CA ASP A 508 -10.64 12.10 -22.12
C ASP A 508 -9.19 12.64 -22.17
N CYS A 509 -8.43 12.48 -21.09
CA CYS A 509 -7.11 13.07 -20.92
C CYS A 509 -5.96 12.08 -21.16
N VAL A 510 -6.19 10.77 -21.12
CA VAL A 510 -5.12 9.76 -21.14
C VAL A 510 -4.24 9.83 -22.39
N ASN A 511 -4.86 10.10 -23.54
CA ASN A 511 -4.18 10.20 -24.84
C ASN A 511 -3.41 11.52 -25.01
N GLN A 512 -3.57 12.47 -24.08
CA GLN A 512 -2.83 13.74 -24.06
C GLN A 512 -1.52 13.63 -23.25
N VAL A 513 -1.36 12.54 -22.50
CA VAL A 513 -0.14 12.26 -21.74
C VAL A 513 0.91 11.68 -22.68
N ASN A 514 2.12 12.26 -22.67
CA ASN A 514 3.23 11.65 -23.40
C ASN A 514 3.48 10.25 -22.81
N PRO A 515 3.57 9.17 -23.62
CA PRO A 515 3.77 7.82 -23.09
C PRO A 515 4.92 7.73 -22.09
N GLU A 516 6.04 8.41 -22.33
CA GLU A 516 7.18 8.37 -21.41
C GLU A 516 6.91 9.05 -20.06
N ASP A 517 5.97 10.02 -20.02
CA ASP A 517 5.54 10.72 -18.80
C ASP A 517 4.91 9.82 -17.75
N TRP A 518 4.38 8.66 -18.13
CA TRP A 518 3.82 7.73 -17.15
C TRP A 518 4.84 7.15 -16.17
N ASN A 519 6.12 7.06 -16.55
CA ASN A 519 7.21 6.64 -15.66
C ASN A 519 7.36 7.58 -14.45
N ASP A 520 6.88 8.82 -14.57
CA ASP A 520 6.94 9.83 -13.52
C ASP A 520 5.73 9.81 -12.60
N CYS A 521 4.66 9.06 -12.90
CA CYS A 521 3.41 9.13 -12.13
C CYS A 521 3.58 8.76 -10.63
N GLN A 522 4.65 8.03 -10.27
CA GLN A 522 5.03 7.58 -8.91
C GLN A 522 3.94 6.78 -8.16
N ILE A 523 2.82 6.49 -8.82
CA ILE A 523 1.69 5.71 -8.33
C ILE A 523 1.42 4.64 -9.39
N ASN A 524 1.06 3.43 -8.96
CA ASN A 524 0.61 2.41 -9.89
C ASN A 524 -0.70 2.84 -10.56
N VAL A 525 -0.64 3.24 -11.82
CA VAL A 525 -1.79 3.77 -12.58
C VAL A 525 -2.61 2.67 -13.26
N ILE A 526 -2.11 1.44 -13.33
CA ILE A 526 -2.76 0.31 -14.02
C ILE A 526 -4.25 0.19 -13.65
N PRO A 527 -4.68 0.28 -12.38
CA PRO A 527 -6.10 0.13 -12.03
C PRO A 527 -7.02 1.19 -12.67
N ALA A 528 -6.51 2.37 -13.02
CA ALA A 528 -7.27 3.40 -13.73
C ALA A 528 -7.55 2.99 -15.19
N PHE A 529 -6.54 2.42 -15.86
CA PHE A 529 -6.70 1.88 -17.22
C PHE A 529 -7.66 0.70 -17.26
N LEU A 530 -7.61 -0.16 -16.23
CA LEU A 530 -8.48 -1.33 -16.15
C LEU A 530 -9.97 -0.94 -16.11
N ILE A 531 -10.36 0.05 -15.29
CA ILE A 531 -11.76 0.44 -15.19
C ILE A 531 -12.25 1.24 -16.41
N THR A 532 -11.37 1.98 -17.07
CA THR A 532 -11.73 2.77 -18.26
C THR A 532 -11.73 1.93 -19.55
N GLY A 533 -11.04 0.79 -19.55
CA GLY A 533 -10.79 0.01 -20.77
C GLY A 533 -9.81 0.70 -21.72
N GLU A 534 -9.04 1.69 -21.25
CA GLU A 534 -8.03 2.34 -22.07
C GLU A 534 -6.80 1.43 -22.25
N GLU A 535 -6.09 1.59 -23.37
CA GLU A 535 -4.88 0.83 -23.61
C GLU A 535 -3.75 1.29 -22.68
N ILE A 536 -3.12 0.35 -21.97
CA ILE A 536 -1.98 0.66 -21.09
C ILE A 536 -0.73 0.97 -21.95
N PRO A 537 -0.13 2.17 -21.82
CA PRO A 537 1.06 2.56 -22.56
C PRO A 537 2.25 1.64 -22.30
N GLN A 538 3.13 1.48 -23.30
CA GLN A 538 4.28 0.57 -23.20
C GLN A 538 5.23 0.92 -22.05
N SER A 539 5.38 2.21 -21.73
CA SER A 539 6.15 2.70 -20.57
C SER A 539 5.65 2.14 -19.24
N VAL A 540 4.33 2.03 -19.07
CA VAL A 540 3.70 1.44 -17.88
C VAL A 540 3.82 -0.09 -17.88
N ARG A 541 3.91 -0.71 -19.07
CA ARG A 541 4.09 -2.17 -19.20
C ARG A 541 5.52 -2.65 -18.96
N VAL A 542 6.50 -1.75 -18.83
CA VAL A 542 7.90 -2.12 -18.62
C VAL A 542 8.04 -2.96 -17.36
N GLY A 543 8.66 -4.13 -17.49
CA GLY A 543 8.88 -5.06 -16.38
C GLY A 543 7.72 -6.03 -16.11
N LEU A 544 6.59 -5.89 -16.80
CA LEU A 544 5.50 -6.87 -16.69
C LEU A 544 5.88 -8.19 -17.37
N LEU A 545 5.55 -9.28 -16.69
CA LEU A 545 5.64 -10.63 -17.22
C LEU A 545 4.54 -10.88 -18.27
N GLU A 546 4.72 -11.90 -19.11
CA GLU A 546 3.75 -12.24 -20.15
C GLU A 546 2.35 -12.54 -19.59
N TRP A 547 2.28 -13.32 -18.51
CA TRP A 547 1.00 -13.63 -17.86
C TRP A 547 0.34 -12.37 -17.28
N GLN A 548 1.12 -11.42 -16.78
CA GLN A 548 0.60 -10.16 -16.24
C GLN A 548 0.02 -9.32 -17.37
N SER A 549 0.74 -9.20 -18.49
CA SER A 549 0.26 -8.48 -19.68
C SER A 549 -1.04 -9.10 -20.21
N TRP A 550 -1.08 -10.42 -20.39
CA TRP A 550 -2.28 -11.14 -20.82
C TRP A 550 -3.45 -10.92 -19.86
N TYR A 551 -3.20 -11.01 -18.56
CA TYR A 551 -4.23 -10.83 -17.53
C TYR A 551 -4.84 -9.42 -17.58
N LEU A 552 -4.00 -8.38 -17.73
CA LEU A 552 -4.46 -6.99 -17.88
C LEU A 552 -5.25 -6.79 -19.17
N ASP A 553 -4.78 -7.33 -20.29
CA ASP A 553 -5.44 -7.21 -21.59
C ASP A 553 -6.86 -7.78 -21.55
N LYS A 554 -7.06 -8.92 -20.86
CA LYS A 554 -8.40 -9.52 -20.69
C LYS A 554 -9.34 -8.66 -19.86
N ILE A 555 -8.85 -7.98 -18.83
CA ILE A 555 -9.66 -7.05 -18.05
C ILE A 555 -10.02 -5.81 -18.89
N ILE A 556 -9.06 -5.29 -19.66
CA ILE A 556 -9.31 -4.15 -20.57
C ILE A 556 -10.35 -4.53 -21.63
N GLU A 557 -10.22 -5.71 -22.24
CA GLU A 557 -11.22 -6.24 -23.18
C GLU A 557 -12.60 -6.33 -22.54
N LYS A 558 -12.69 -6.83 -21.30
CA LYS A 558 -13.95 -6.87 -20.54
C LYS A 558 -14.52 -5.46 -20.39
N SER A 559 -13.76 -4.50 -19.86
CA SER A 559 -14.21 -3.12 -19.62
C SER A 559 -14.65 -2.38 -20.90
N ARG A 560 -14.10 -2.75 -22.06
CA ARG A 560 -14.52 -2.18 -23.37
C ARG A 560 -15.85 -2.75 -23.86
N CYS A 561 -16.12 -4.02 -23.57
CA CYS A 561 -17.29 -4.72 -24.11
C CYS A 561 -18.48 -4.69 -23.15
N ASP A 562 -18.24 -4.63 -21.85
CA ASP A 562 -19.23 -4.78 -20.80
C ASP A 562 -18.74 -4.17 -19.48
N GLU A 563 -19.64 -3.97 -18.52
CA GLU A 563 -19.30 -3.42 -17.22
C GLU A 563 -18.33 -4.35 -16.46
N LEU A 564 -17.24 -3.77 -15.95
CA LEU A 564 -16.33 -4.47 -15.04
C LEU A 564 -16.94 -4.49 -13.64
N THR A 565 -17.19 -5.69 -13.11
CA THR A 565 -17.83 -5.87 -11.80
C THR A 565 -16.95 -6.63 -10.82
N LEU A 566 -17.15 -6.40 -9.52
CA LEU A 566 -16.40 -7.11 -8.47
C LEU A 566 -16.58 -8.64 -8.52
N PRO A 567 -17.80 -9.18 -8.72
CA PRO A 567 -18.01 -10.63 -8.86
C PRO A 567 -17.30 -11.22 -10.09
N TRP A 568 -17.31 -10.48 -11.22
CA TRP A 568 -16.60 -10.91 -12.42
C TRP A 568 -15.08 -10.93 -12.18
N LEU A 569 -14.52 -9.88 -11.60
CA LEU A 569 -13.08 -9.81 -11.31
C LEU A 569 -12.65 -10.93 -10.35
N TYR A 570 -13.48 -11.25 -9.35
CA TYR A 570 -13.25 -12.38 -8.44
C TYR A 570 -13.13 -13.70 -9.22
N LEU A 571 -14.13 -14.03 -10.04
CA LEU A 571 -14.14 -15.28 -10.81
C LEU A 571 -13.06 -15.32 -11.88
N PHE A 572 -12.78 -14.19 -12.55
CA PHE A 572 -11.71 -14.06 -13.53
C PHE A 572 -10.35 -14.37 -12.91
N THR A 573 -10.02 -13.71 -11.80
CA THR A 573 -8.76 -13.92 -11.06
C THR A 573 -8.63 -15.38 -10.62
N PHE A 574 -9.73 -15.94 -10.11
CA PHE A 574 -9.78 -17.31 -9.64
C PHE A 574 -9.62 -18.32 -10.77
N HIS A 575 -10.30 -18.11 -11.90
CA HIS A 575 -10.21 -18.94 -13.09
C HIS A 575 -8.80 -18.92 -13.68
N HIS A 576 -8.20 -17.74 -13.85
CA HIS A 576 -6.83 -17.61 -14.35
C HIS A 576 -5.81 -18.34 -13.46
N PHE A 577 -5.98 -18.30 -12.13
CA PHE A 577 -5.16 -19.12 -11.23
C PHE A 577 -5.30 -20.63 -11.50
N LEU A 578 -6.53 -21.11 -11.71
CA LEU A 578 -6.77 -22.51 -12.03
C LEU A 578 -6.13 -22.90 -13.37
N GLU A 579 -6.21 -22.04 -14.39
CA GLU A 579 -5.52 -22.25 -15.67
C GLU A 579 -3.99 -22.27 -15.50
N ALA A 580 -3.44 -21.38 -14.67
CA ALA A 580 -2.00 -21.33 -14.41
C ALA A 580 -1.48 -22.63 -13.75
N ILE A 581 -2.21 -23.18 -12.76
CA ILE A 581 -1.81 -24.44 -12.10
C ILE A 581 -2.00 -25.67 -12.99
N THR A 582 -2.95 -25.65 -13.95
CA THR A 582 -3.15 -26.77 -14.88
C THR A 582 -2.13 -26.76 -16.02
N ASN A 583 -1.68 -25.57 -16.44
CA ASN A 583 -0.77 -25.34 -17.55
C ASN A 583 0.70 -25.11 -17.15
N ILE A 584 1.08 -25.41 -15.90
CA ILE A 584 2.41 -25.13 -15.31
C ILE A 584 3.63 -25.78 -16.01
N ARG A 585 3.42 -26.48 -17.13
CA ARG A 585 4.46 -27.09 -17.94
C ARG A 585 5.01 -26.16 -19.02
N SER A 586 4.39 -25.00 -19.27
CA SER A 586 4.92 -23.98 -20.19
C SER A 586 6.10 -23.21 -19.59
N ALA A 587 6.98 -22.63 -20.41
CA ALA A 587 8.09 -21.81 -19.92
C ALA A 587 7.56 -20.58 -19.13
N ASP A 588 6.46 -20.00 -19.57
CA ASP A 588 5.87 -18.76 -19.03
C ASP A 588 5.26 -18.99 -17.65
N SER A 589 4.73 -20.19 -17.40
CA SER A 589 4.17 -20.59 -16.12
C SER A 589 5.19 -20.77 -14.99
N LYS A 590 6.50 -20.80 -15.30
CA LYS A 590 7.56 -20.85 -14.27
C LYS A 590 7.74 -19.52 -13.55
N GLN A 591 7.33 -18.41 -14.16
CA GLN A 591 7.40 -17.06 -13.58
C GLN A 591 6.08 -16.63 -12.94
N TYR A 592 5.04 -17.46 -13.02
CA TYR A 592 3.74 -17.15 -12.43
C TYR A 592 3.81 -17.19 -10.91
N ALA A 593 3.26 -16.15 -10.28
CA ALA A 593 3.03 -16.09 -8.84
C ALA A 593 1.75 -15.28 -8.56
N PRO A 594 0.79 -15.82 -7.79
CA PRO A 594 -0.52 -15.19 -7.61
C PRO A 594 -0.47 -13.89 -6.78
N ASP A 595 0.53 -13.69 -5.92
CA ASP A 595 0.75 -12.43 -5.20
C ASP A 595 0.99 -11.25 -6.15
N GLY A 596 1.50 -11.53 -7.36
CA GLY A 596 1.64 -10.54 -8.43
C GLY A 596 0.33 -9.86 -8.83
N TYR A 597 -0.85 -10.46 -8.59
CA TYR A 597 -2.13 -9.79 -8.83
C TYR A 597 -2.29 -8.51 -7.99
N LEU A 598 -1.65 -8.43 -6.82
CA LEU A 598 -1.74 -7.25 -5.96
C LEU A 598 -1.12 -6.02 -6.63
N GLU A 599 -0.02 -6.21 -7.35
CA GLU A 599 0.68 -5.15 -8.08
C GLU A 599 -0.07 -4.71 -9.34
N LEU A 600 -0.93 -5.58 -9.89
CA LEU A 600 -1.73 -5.27 -11.06
C LEU A 600 -3.04 -4.55 -10.71
N LEU A 601 -3.70 -5.01 -9.65
CA LEU A 601 -5.06 -4.58 -9.34
C LEU A 601 -5.13 -3.39 -8.39
N PHE A 602 -4.07 -3.06 -7.65
CA PHE A 602 -4.15 -2.02 -6.61
C PHE A 602 -3.13 -0.89 -6.80
N TYR A 603 -3.57 0.34 -6.55
CA TYR A 603 -2.71 1.54 -6.65
C TYR A 603 -1.53 1.53 -5.66
N SER A 604 -1.73 0.92 -4.48
CA SER A 604 -0.70 0.80 -3.45
C SER A 604 -1.10 -0.25 -2.40
N LYS A 605 -0.14 -0.65 -1.56
CA LYS A 605 -0.39 -1.55 -0.42
C LYS A 605 -1.39 -1.01 0.60
N SER A 606 -1.57 0.31 0.68
CA SER A 606 -2.55 0.93 1.59
C SER A 606 -3.96 0.99 0.99
N ASN A 607 -4.11 0.69 -0.30
CA ASN A 607 -5.37 0.81 -1.04
C ASN A 607 -6.04 -0.56 -1.27
N GLU A 608 -6.21 -1.33 -0.21
CA GLU A 608 -6.67 -2.72 -0.30
C GLU A 608 -8.15 -2.89 -0.68
N GLN A 609 -8.90 -1.78 -0.77
CA GLN A 609 -10.35 -1.76 -1.01
C GLN A 609 -10.73 -1.27 -2.42
N ARG A 610 -9.74 -1.12 -3.31
CA ARG A 610 -9.92 -0.60 -4.68
C ARG A 610 -9.27 -1.44 -5.79
N PRO A 611 -9.59 -2.74 -5.88
CA PRO A 611 -9.08 -3.57 -6.97
C PRO A 611 -9.63 -3.06 -8.31
N ALA A 612 -8.75 -2.77 -9.28
CA ALA A 612 -9.11 -2.21 -10.59
C ALA A 612 -10.06 -1.00 -10.48
N SER A 613 -9.87 -0.15 -9.47
CA SER A 613 -10.75 0.99 -9.14
C SER A 613 -12.20 0.64 -8.74
N LEU A 614 -12.56 -0.65 -8.67
CA LEU A 614 -13.85 -1.11 -8.16
C LEU A 614 -13.96 -0.88 -6.66
N ILE A 615 -15.17 -0.73 -6.14
CA ILE A 615 -15.37 -0.58 -4.69
C ILE A 615 -15.43 -1.98 -4.06
N ASP A 616 -14.48 -2.30 -3.18
CA ASP A 616 -14.43 -3.54 -2.42
C ASP A 616 -14.34 -3.23 -0.92
N PRO A 617 -15.47 -2.93 -0.26
CA PRO A 617 -15.46 -2.44 1.12
C PRO A 617 -14.93 -3.47 2.12
N LEU A 618 -14.85 -4.74 1.72
CA LEU A 618 -14.43 -5.84 2.57
C LEU A 618 -13.07 -6.42 2.18
N GLY A 619 -12.42 -5.92 1.12
CA GLY A 619 -11.16 -6.45 0.62
C GLY A 619 -11.28 -7.91 0.19
N VAL A 620 -12.38 -8.27 -0.45
CA VAL A 620 -12.66 -9.59 -1.00
C VAL A 620 -11.58 -10.03 -1.99
N ILE A 621 -11.19 -9.17 -2.94
CA ILE A 621 -10.22 -9.53 -3.98
C ILE A 621 -8.84 -9.75 -3.35
N LYS A 622 -8.44 -8.89 -2.41
CA LYS A 622 -7.20 -9.08 -1.68
C LYS A 622 -7.19 -10.40 -0.91
N GLN A 623 -8.28 -10.72 -0.20
CA GLN A 623 -8.42 -12.00 0.49
C GLN A 623 -8.35 -13.19 -0.48
N LEU A 624 -8.96 -13.09 -1.67
CA LEU A 624 -8.82 -14.10 -2.71
C LEU A 624 -7.35 -14.30 -3.07
N VAL A 625 -6.61 -13.22 -3.36
CA VAL A 625 -5.18 -13.30 -3.72
C VAL A 625 -4.35 -13.92 -2.59
N GLU A 626 -4.61 -13.56 -1.32
CA GLU A 626 -3.96 -14.17 -0.14
C GLU A 626 -4.24 -15.70 -0.07
N ILE A 627 -5.47 -16.12 -0.37
CA ILE A 627 -5.86 -17.53 -0.42
C ILE A 627 -5.15 -18.27 -1.55
N LEU A 628 -5.10 -17.68 -2.74
CA LEU A 628 -4.46 -18.25 -3.90
C LEU A 628 -2.94 -18.37 -3.70
N THR A 629 -2.32 -17.38 -3.07
CA THR A 629 -0.91 -17.41 -2.67
C THR A 629 -0.65 -18.56 -1.70
N THR A 630 -1.50 -18.72 -0.68
CA THR A 630 -1.38 -19.84 0.25
C THR A 630 -1.53 -21.20 -0.45
N LEU A 631 -2.48 -21.34 -1.38
CA LEU A 631 -2.62 -22.56 -2.20
C LEU A 631 -1.38 -22.82 -3.06
N TRP A 632 -0.85 -21.77 -3.65
CA TRP A 632 0.35 -21.82 -4.48
C TRP A 632 1.56 -22.27 -3.67
N ASP A 633 1.81 -21.70 -2.50
CA ASP A 633 2.94 -22.05 -1.64
C ASP A 633 2.91 -23.53 -1.23
N HIS A 634 1.73 -24.11 -1.04
CA HIS A 634 1.56 -25.52 -0.71
C HIS A 634 1.34 -26.45 -1.92
N ARG A 635 1.50 -25.96 -3.16
CA ARG A 635 1.13 -26.70 -4.38
C ARG A 635 1.81 -28.06 -4.54
N TYR A 636 3.08 -28.19 -4.13
CA TYR A 636 3.83 -29.44 -4.26
C TYR A 636 3.48 -30.46 -3.18
N SER A 637 3.49 -30.05 -1.91
CA SER A 637 3.17 -30.93 -0.78
C SER A 637 1.72 -31.42 -0.85
N ALA A 638 0.82 -30.61 -1.41
CA ALA A 638 -0.59 -30.93 -1.56
C ALA A 638 -0.95 -31.58 -2.91
N GLN A 639 0.02 -31.79 -3.80
CA GLN A 639 -0.17 -32.32 -5.16
C GLN A 639 -1.19 -31.52 -5.99
N LEU A 640 -1.35 -30.22 -5.72
CA LEU A 640 -2.33 -29.34 -6.35
C LEU A 640 -2.21 -29.33 -7.88
N LEU A 641 -0.98 -29.32 -8.39
CA LEU A 641 -0.66 -29.28 -9.82
C LEU A 641 -1.14 -30.52 -10.61
N SER A 642 -1.56 -31.57 -9.90
CA SER A 642 -2.08 -32.81 -10.50
C SER A 642 -3.61 -32.88 -10.56
N ILE A 643 -4.30 -31.91 -9.97
CA ILE A 643 -5.76 -31.85 -9.90
C ILE A 643 -6.32 -31.19 -11.17
N ARG A 644 -7.41 -31.73 -11.73
CA ARG A 644 -8.12 -31.24 -12.93
C ARG A 644 -9.64 -31.24 -12.69
N ASP A 645 -10.46 -30.81 -13.65
CA ASP A 645 -11.94 -30.85 -13.57
C ASP A 645 -12.50 -30.17 -12.29
N PHE A 646 -12.19 -28.89 -12.12
CA PHE A 646 -12.60 -28.12 -10.96
C PHE A 646 -14.11 -27.84 -10.99
N SER A 647 -14.74 -27.94 -9.83
CA SER A 647 -16.12 -27.55 -9.58
C SER A 647 -16.13 -26.62 -8.38
N PHE A 648 -16.60 -25.40 -8.61
CA PHE A 648 -16.72 -24.36 -7.61
C PHE A 648 -18.19 -24.12 -7.32
N LYS A 649 -18.57 -24.34 -6.06
CA LYS A 649 -19.88 -23.91 -5.59
C LYS A 649 -19.79 -22.48 -5.08
N GLY A 650 -20.76 -21.64 -5.42
CA GLY A 650 -20.81 -20.23 -5.02
C GLY A 650 -20.57 -20.01 -3.52
N GLU A 651 -20.96 -20.95 -2.67
CA GLU A 651 -20.65 -20.96 -1.22
C GLU A 651 -19.15 -21.12 -0.88
N GLY A 652 -18.21 -21.05 -1.84
CA GLY A 652 -16.77 -21.13 -1.62
C GLY A 652 -16.20 -22.53 -1.44
N LEU A 653 -16.92 -23.55 -1.93
CA LEU A 653 -16.43 -24.92 -1.97
C LEU A 653 -15.83 -25.20 -3.35
N LEU A 654 -14.50 -25.26 -3.43
CA LEU A 654 -13.77 -25.71 -4.61
C LEU A 654 -13.39 -27.18 -4.45
N ARG A 655 -13.77 -28.02 -5.42
CA ARG A 655 -13.35 -29.41 -5.52
C ARG A 655 -12.77 -29.69 -6.89
N GLY A 656 -11.75 -30.52 -6.97
CA GLY A 656 -11.19 -30.99 -8.23
C GLY A 656 -11.00 -32.50 -8.23
N ARG A 657 -10.77 -33.08 -9.40
CA ARG A 657 -10.47 -34.51 -9.60
C ARG A 657 -8.96 -34.74 -9.49
N ALA A 658 -8.57 -35.54 -8.50
CA ALA A 658 -7.19 -35.98 -8.35
C ALA A 658 -6.84 -37.09 -9.38
N PRO A 659 -5.56 -37.40 -9.62
CA PRO A 659 -5.14 -38.43 -10.59
C PRO A 659 -5.72 -39.83 -10.34
N ASN A 660 -6.06 -40.13 -9.08
CA ASN A 660 -6.72 -41.38 -8.69
C ASN A 660 -8.24 -41.41 -9.03
N GLY A 661 -8.76 -40.39 -9.70
CA GLY A 661 -10.16 -40.24 -10.09
C GLY A 661 -11.09 -39.73 -8.99
N LYS A 662 -10.64 -39.62 -7.73
CA LYS A 662 -11.47 -39.12 -6.61
C LYS A 662 -11.56 -37.60 -6.63
N ARG A 663 -12.73 -37.07 -6.26
CA ARG A 663 -12.91 -35.63 -6.03
C ARG A 663 -12.39 -35.24 -4.64
N VAL A 664 -11.39 -34.37 -4.62
CA VAL A 664 -10.79 -33.82 -3.40
C VAL A 664 -11.19 -32.35 -3.23
N THR A 665 -11.30 -31.91 -1.99
CA THR A 665 -11.58 -30.50 -1.67
C THR A 665 -10.29 -29.70 -1.66
N VAL A 666 -10.27 -28.61 -2.44
CA VAL A 666 -9.12 -27.70 -2.58
C VAL A 666 -9.28 -26.49 -1.66
N LEU A 667 -10.48 -25.91 -1.65
CA LEU A 667 -10.86 -24.77 -0.82
C LEU A 667 -12.27 -25.01 -0.26
N ALA A 668 -12.48 -24.68 1.02
CA ALA A 668 -13.80 -24.75 1.63
C ALA A 668 -13.93 -23.78 2.81
N TYR A 669 -15.16 -23.53 3.24
CA TYR A 669 -15.45 -22.90 4.53
C TYR A 669 -15.97 -23.92 5.55
N CYS A 670 -15.64 -23.71 6.82
CA CYS A 670 -16.07 -24.62 7.87
C CYS A 670 -17.57 -24.43 8.20
N GLY A 671 -18.38 -25.44 7.87
CA GLY A 671 -19.79 -25.54 8.27
C GLY A 671 -20.04 -26.08 9.69
N GLY A 672 -18.98 -26.41 10.45
CA GLY A 672 -19.09 -27.07 11.76
C GLY A 672 -19.61 -26.17 12.88
N PHE A 673 -19.84 -26.77 14.04
CA PHE A 673 -20.33 -26.11 15.25
C PHE A 673 -19.35 -26.29 16.42
N ILE A 674 -19.22 -25.28 17.28
CA ILE A 674 -18.47 -25.33 18.53
C ILE A 674 -19.48 -25.18 19.68
N GLU A 675 -19.52 -26.19 20.55
CA GLU A 675 -20.40 -26.20 21.72
C GLU A 675 -20.22 -24.94 22.57
N GLY A 676 -21.34 -24.31 22.95
CA GLY A 676 -21.37 -23.06 23.70
C GLY A 676 -20.93 -21.80 22.94
N LYS A 677 -20.39 -21.91 21.71
CA LYS A 677 -19.96 -20.76 20.89
C LYS A 677 -20.77 -20.57 19.60
N GLY A 678 -21.45 -21.59 19.12
CA GLY A 678 -22.24 -21.51 17.89
C GLY A 678 -21.50 -22.07 16.66
N LYS A 679 -21.85 -21.58 15.47
CA LYS A 679 -21.16 -21.94 14.22
C LYS A 679 -19.66 -21.65 14.33
N CYS A 680 -18.83 -22.57 13.85
CA CYS A 680 -17.38 -22.45 13.93
C CYS A 680 -16.86 -21.27 13.09
N GLY A 681 -17.31 -21.17 11.83
CA GLY A 681 -16.93 -20.07 10.94
C GLY A 681 -15.42 -19.98 10.67
N HIS A 682 -14.66 -21.07 10.88
CA HIS A 682 -13.26 -21.07 10.49
C HIS A 682 -13.17 -21.03 8.97
N SER A 683 -12.44 -20.04 8.48
CA SER A 683 -12.33 -19.73 7.08
C SER A 683 -10.94 -19.16 6.82
N PRO A 684 -10.31 -19.50 5.70
CA PRO A 684 -10.64 -20.61 4.79
C PRO A 684 -10.02 -21.94 5.24
N LEU A 685 -10.59 -23.07 4.81
CA LEU A 685 -9.95 -24.38 4.83
C LEU A 685 -9.24 -24.60 3.49
N ILE A 686 -7.92 -24.78 3.55
CA ILE A 686 -7.03 -24.84 2.37
C ILE A 686 -6.35 -26.20 2.30
N LEU A 687 -6.35 -26.81 1.11
CA LEU A 687 -5.62 -28.03 0.79
C LEU A 687 -4.10 -27.81 0.93
N GLY A 688 -3.42 -28.71 1.63
CA GLY A 688 -2.00 -28.58 1.99
C GLY A 688 -1.78 -28.06 3.41
N LEU A 689 -2.63 -27.15 3.88
CA LEU A 689 -2.66 -26.71 5.29
C LEU A 689 -3.54 -27.60 6.18
N HIS A 690 -4.69 -28.02 5.65
CA HIS A 690 -5.68 -28.79 6.38
C HIS A 690 -5.68 -30.24 5.93
N LYS A 691 -5.92 -31.16 6.87
CA LYS A 691 -5.97 -32.59 6.58
C LYS A 691 -7.23 -32.92 5.78
N THR A 692 -7.08 -33.73 4.74
CA THR A 692 -8.22 -34.30 4.00
C THR A 692 -8.76 -35.53 4.74
N CYS A 693 -10.08 -35.58 4.96
CA CYS A 693 -10.74 -36.74 5.55
C CYS A 693 -10.63 -37.95 4.61
N SER A 694 -10.14 -39.07 5.12
CA SER A 694 -9.99 -40.31 4.34
C SER A 694 -11.33 -40.88 3.85
N ASN A 695 -12.43 -40.59 4.55
CA ASN A 695 -13.76 -41.09 4.21
C ASN A 695 -14.49 -40.17 3.22
N CYS A 696 -14.82 -38.94 3.62
CA CYS A 696 -15.61 -38.03 2.79
C CYS A 696 -14.80 -37.16 1.82
N GLN A 697 -13.46 -37.21 1.88
CA GLN A 697 -12.54 -36.41 1.04
C GLN A 697 -12.69 -34.88 1.20
N MET A 698 -13.36 -34.44 2.27
CA MET A 698 -13.47 -33.03 2.65
C MET A 698 -12.32 -32.62 3.57
N LEU A 699 -11.97 -31.33 3.56
CA LEU A 699 -10.98 -30.78 4.48
C LEU A 699 -11.52 -30.77 5.91
N ILE A 700 -10.68 -31.15 6.86
CA ILE A 700 -11.00 -31.18 8.29
C ILE A 700 -10.63 -29.83 8.90
N CYS A 701 -11.61 -29.17 9.52
CA CYS A 701 -11.38 -27.95 10.28
C CYS A 701 -10.51 -28.24 11.50
N ASN A 702 -9.37 -27.56 11.63
CA ASN A 702 -8.49 -27.68 12.80
C ASN A 702 -9.08 -27.07 14.08
N LYS A 703 -10.10 -26.20 13.98
CA LYS A 703 -10.75 -25.56 15.14
C LYS A 703 -11.84 -26.42 15.78
N CYS A 704 -12.69 -27.06 14.97
CA CYS A 704 -13.84 -27.83 15.47
C CYS A 704 -13.84 -29.30 15.04
N GLY A 705 -12.86 -29.75 14.24
CA GLY A 705 -12.77 -31.13 13.75
C GLY A 705 -13.80 -31.51 12.68
N HIS A 706 -14.69 -30.60 12.29
CA HIS A 706 -15.73 -30.87 11.32
C HIS A 706 -15.18 -31.01 9.89
N CYS A 707 -15.75 -31.93 9.11
CA CYS A 707 -15.45 -32.12 7.69
C CYS A 707 -16.71 -32.15 6.79
N SER A 708 -17.76 -32.87 7.19
CA SER A 708 -19.08 -32.88 6.54
C SER A 708 -20.13 -33.50 7.45
N ASP A 709 -21.36 -32.97 7.41
CA ASP A 709 -22.53 -33.51 8.12
C ASP A 709 -22.87 -34.96 7.74
N ARG A 710 -22.48 -35.39 6.53
CA ARG A 710 -22.78 -36.73 6.00
C ARG A 710 -21.64 -37.73 6.24
N CYS A 711 -20.55 -37.31 6.89
CA CYS A 711 -19.41 -38.18 7.14
C CYS A 711 -19.71 -39.10 8.34
N GLN A 712 -19.84 -40.41 8.08
CA GLN A 712 -20.12 -41.43 9.10
C GLN A 712 -19.02 -41.62 10.17
N GLN A 713 -17.96 -40.80 10.15
CA GLN A 713 -16.91 -40.79 11.18
C GLN A 713 -17.29 -39.98 12.44
N GLU A 714 -18.51 -39.45 12.53
CA GLU A 714 -18.97 -38.73 13.72
C GLU A 714 -18.76 -39.57 15.00
N LYS A 715 -18.05 -38.96 15.96
CA LYS A 715 -17.95 -39.30 17.40
C LYS A 715 -16.88 -40.30 17.86
N LYS A 716 -15.66 -40.30 17.31
CA LYS A 716 -14.49 -40.84 18.03
C LYS A 716 -13.33 -39.85 18.10
N GLY A 717 -13.35 -39.03 19.15
CA GLY A 717 -12.16 -38.66 19.93
C GLY A 717 -11.20 -37.63 19.34
N PHE A 718 -11.55 -36.35 19.41
CA PHE A 718 -10.55 -35.37 19.85
C PHE A 718 -10.64 -35.30 21.38
N ILE A 719 -9.96 -36.24 22.05
CA ILE A 719 -9.56 -36.00 23.43
C ILE A 719 -8.60 -34.81 23.35
N LEU A 720 -9.04 -33.68 23.90
CA LEU A 720 -8.14 -32.61 24.33
C LEU A 720 -7.04 -33.27 25.15
N VAL A 721 -5.84 -33.42 24.57
CA VAL A 721 -4.64 -33.59 25.38
C VAL A 721 -4.49 -32.26 26.11
N LYS A 722 -5.06 -32.20 27.32
CA LYS A 722 -4.66 -31.23 28.33
C LYS A 722 -3.17 -31.48 28.56
N HIS A 723 -2.31 -30.66 27.96
CA HIS A 723 -0.95 -30.56 28.44
C HIS A 723 -1.01 -29.92 29.83
N MET A 724 -0.42 -30.64 30.79
CA MET A 724 -0.15 -30.19 32.15
C MET A 724 0.74 -28.96 32.17
#